data_AF-A0A8X8W9J3-F1
#
_entry.id   AF-A0A8X8W9J3-F1
#
_cell.length_a   1.000
_cell.length_b   1.000
_cell.length_c   1.000
_cell.angle_alpha   90.00
_cell.angle_beta   90.00
_cell.angle_gamma   90.00
#
_symmetry.space_group_name_H-M   'P 1'
#
loop_
_entity.id
_entity.type
_entity.pdbx_description
1 polymer ?
#
loop_
_entity_poly.entity_id
_entity_poly.type
_entity_poly.pdbx_seq_one_letter_code
_entity_poly.pdbx_strand_id
1 'polypeptide(L)'
;MGISRTHACMKKIAFLSNLMSKKASGSRLFCAESGRRDDFDEVLSIGKRFAAVWGNGDFGRLGLGNLESKWRPKPISPSVFGDQSLKEVACGGAHTLFLTENGDVYATGLNDFGQLGISETQDYSTEPRRVSSIPKRIVKISAGYHHSAAITEDGELYSWGKNANGQLGLGKKAQKIIPIPCKVECLEGVTIRAISLGFEHSIAITDNGEALSWGDGESGRLGHGHESSILGFQKTSSEYTPRLIKSLEGIQVKSVSAGMLHSACISEDGSVYVFGEKELGKWGFGKAKNVTTPSTIDAMPYSDEVACGAYHTCVITNGGELYSWGTNENGCLGIGCTNVSYSPERVQGSLSTQPVIKVSCGWKHTAAVSDGRVYTWGWGGSNGTFQDDGHSPGGQLGQGHDMDYVEPRLLDFHKSVKALDGMFHRCIPSLKPPNHDEAEYTGSGEQLHWRNPYQRQSRSYRANSGLFSSSVPRQGLRVLGSISGAGYGAGAVSEKQSLPSSYAWPENNKRPRVCILGGGFGGLYTALRLESLEWPDGKKPQVVLVDQSERFVFKPLLYELLSGEVDEWEIAPYFSDLLSSTTVQFFKDRVQALHPSDHLGMDAAALSQSAGTVHLESGLLIEYDWLVLALGSDAKLDVVPGAMEYALPFSTLEDARRVNEKLTAMERKYFGKDSPIRVAVVGCGYSGVELAATVSERLRDRGVVQAINVDKMILPNAPPSNRESALKVLLSRKVELLLGYFVRCMRRASELRSSPEFENAQAAHDTTEHDHERFILELQPTERGIESQIVEADLVLWTVGSKPLLPEVTTSDRPIGLPLNGRGQAETDETLRVKGHPRTFAIGDSSAVKDKQGKLLPGTAQVAFQQADFAGWNLWAAINDRPLLPFRFQNLGEMMTLGRYDAAITPSFIEGLTLEGPVGHTARKIAYLLRLPTDEHRVKVGISWLAKSAVESTALLQDTFTKMLSGS
;
A
#
# COMPACT_ATOMS: atom_id res chain seq x y z
N MET A 1 68.36 20.96 29.38
CA MET A 1 67.55 21.98 28.66
C MET A 1 66.21 22.10 29.38
N GLY A 2 65.61 23.30 29.45
CA GLY A 2 64.64 23.71 30.51
C GLY A 2 63.40 22.81 30.67
N ILE A 3 62.82 22.58 31.86
CA ILE A 3 62.50 23.48 33.02
C ILE A 3 61.48 24.55 32.57
N SER A 4 60.21 24.49 32.98
CA SER A 4 59.64 24.79 34.32
C SER A 4 58.30 24.04 34.49
N ARG A 5 57.81 23.49 35.63
CA ARG A 5 58.05 23.58 37.09
C ARG A 5 57.49 24.80 37.88
N THR A 6 56.25 24.60 38.38
CA THR A 6 55.77 24.88 39.76
C THR A 6 55.67 26.32 40.29
N HIS A 7 54.59 26.59 41.04
CA HIS A 7 54.44 27.24 42.37
C HIS A 7 52.92 27.22 42.71
N ALA A 8 52.36 27.19 43.93
CA ALA A 8 52.80 26.90 45.31
C ALA A 8 51.51 26.91 46.20
N CYS A 9 51.34 26.25 47.36
CA CYS A 9 52.03 25.15 48.08
C CYS A 9 51.05 24.56 49.14
N MET A 10 51.33 23.41 49.77
CA MET A 10 50.58 22.92 50.95
C MET A 10 50.96 23.70 52.23
N LYS A 11 49.99 24.06 53.08
CA LYS A 11 49.98 23.74 54.55
C LYS A 11 48.85 24.42 55.36
N LYS A 12 48.04 23.56 56.00
CA LYS A 12 47.66 23.53 57.43
C LYS A 12 47.76 24.82 58.30
N ILE A 13 46.65 25.05 59.02
CA ILE A 13 46.55 25.48 60.43
C ILE A 13 46.72 26.98 60.75
N ALA A 14 45.56 27.64 60.83
CA ALA A 14 45.02 28.40 61.97
C ALA A 14 45.76 29.60 62.61
N PHE A 15 44.91 30.56 63.01
CA PHE A 15 44.99 31.42 64.21
C PHE A 15 45.80 32.73 64.18
N LEU A 16 45.11 33.83 63.83
CA LEU A 16 44.96 35.05 64.64
C LEU A 16 43.48 35.48 64.43
N SER A 17 42.55 35.43 65.40
CA SER A 17 42.46 36.14 66.69
C SER A 17 42.35 37.67 66.49
N ASN A 18 41.51 38.43 67.20
CA ASN A 18 40.56 38.11 68.27
C ASN A 18 39.75 39.39 68.59
N LEU A 19 38.45 39.32 68.90
CA LEU A 19 37.88 40.04 70.07
C LEU A 19 36.43 39.60 70.40
N MET A 20 36.25 39.21 71.68
CA MET A 20 34.98 39.07 72.44
C MET A 20 33.93 38.01 71.99
N SER A 21 33.26 37.26 72.88
CA SER A 21 33.56 36.83 74.27
C SER A 21 32.58 35.72 74.74
N LYS A 22 33.12 34.59 75.21
CA LYS A 22 32.60 33.65 76.25
C LYS A 22 31.17 33.05 76.19
N LYS A 23 31.16 31.73 75.91
CA LYS A 23 30.52 30.61 76.68
C LYS A 23 29.18 30.82 77.43
N ALA A 24 28.19 30.00 77.04
CA ALA A 24 27.42 29.15 77.97
C ALA A 24 26.99 27.85 77.25
N SER A 25 26.73 26.76 77.99
CA SER A 25 26.41 25.43 77.45
C SER A 25 24.91 25.19 77.30
N GLY A 26 24.50 24.44 76.27
CA GLY A 26 23.12 23.93 76.17
C GLY A 26 22.85 23.20 74.87
N SER A 27 22.78 21.86 74.92
CA SER A 27 22.31 21.03 73.82
C SER A 27 20.80 21.17 73.62
N ARG A 28 20.36 21.42 72.39
CA ARG A 28 19.03 21.01 71.88
C ARG A 28 19.04 21.00 70.35
N LEU A 29 18.53 19.91 69.78
CA LEU A 29 18.16 19.85 68.37
C LEU A 29 17.09 20.91 68.10
N PHE A 30 17.15 21.55 66.94
CA PHE A 30 15.95 22.07 66.27
C PHE A 30 15.89 21.50 64.85
N CYS A 31 14.75 20.89 64.52
CA CYS A 31 14.53 20.22 63.24
C CYS A 31 14.52 21.20 62.07
N ALA A 32 15.24 20.86 61.00
CA ALA A 32 14.94 21.35 59.66
C ALA A 32 13.79 20.52 59.03
N GLU A 33 12.60 20.55 59.66
CA GLU A 33 11.36 19.96 59.11
C GLU A 33 10.41 21.02 58.49
N SER A 34 10.71 22.32 58.63
CA SER A 34 9.77 23.41 58.33
C SER A 34 9.63 23.80 56.84
N GLY A 35 10.11 22.96 55.92
CA GLY A 35 9.92 23.16 54.46
C GLY A 35 9.07 22.07 53.80
N ARG A 36 8.41 21.21 54.60
CA ARG A 36 7.76 19.97 54.13
C ARG A 36 6.24 19.90 54.39
N ARG A 37 5.63 20.95 54.96
CA ARG A 37 4.20 20.95 55.33
C ARG A 37 3.37 21.83 54.39
N ASP A 38 3.78 23.08 54.22
CA ASP A 38 3.00 24.15 53.60
C ASP A 38 2.46 23.84 52.18
N ASP A 39 3.27 23.26 51.28
CA ASP A 39 2.89 22.99 49.89
C ASP A 39 1.68 22.04 49.72
N PHE A 40 1.48 21.08 50.64
CA PHE A 40 0.34 20.14 50.58
C PHE A 40 -0.80 20.53 51.53
N ASP A 41 -0.54 21.34 52.57
CA ASP A 41 -1.56 21.72 53.55
C ASP A 41 -2.68 22.58 52.91
N GLU A 42 -2.37 23.40 51.89
CA GLU A 42 -3.38 24.12 51.09
C GLU A 42 -4.38 23.15 50.44
N VAL A 43 -3.91 22.23 49.58
CA VAL A 43 -4.79 21.29 48.86
C VAL A 43 -5.48 20.29 49.79
N LEU A 44 -4.84 19.90 50.89
CA LEU A 44 -5.46 19.05 51.92
C LEU A 44 -6.61 19.77 52.64
N SER A 45 -6.54 21.09 52.83
CA SER A 45 -7.63 21.87 53.42
C SER A 45 -8.86 21.99 52.51
N ILE A 46 -8.67 21.91 51.19
CA ILE A 46 -9.73 21.99 50.17
C ILE A 46 -10.53 20.68 50.06
N GLY A 47 -9.92 19.54 50.40
CA GLY A 47 -10.60 18.23 50.45
C GLY A 47 -11.04 17.64 49.11
N LYS A 48 -10.54 18.17 47.98
CA LYS A 48 -10.83 17.70 46.61
C LYS A 48 -9.71 16.82 46.05
N ARG A 49 -9.99 16.06 44.98
CA ARG A 49 -8.92 15.38 44.23
C ARG A 49 -8.11 16.40 43.43
N PHE A 50 -6.79 16.30 43.53
CA PHE A 50 -5.81 17.18 42.88
C PHE A 50 -4.76 16.34 42.15
N ALA A 51 -4.03 16.96 41.22
CA ALA A 51 -2.88 16.34 40.54
C ALA A 51 -1.59 16.71 41.28
N ALA A 52 -0.69 15.73 41.46
CA ALA A 52 0.69 15.99 41.87
C ALA A 52 1.61 15.72 40.68
N VAL A 53 2.52 16.66 40.39
CA VAL A 53 3.38 16.66 39.20
C VAL A 53 4.85 16.79 39.57
N TRP A 54 5.70 16.14 38.79
CA TRP A 54 7.16 16.16 38.90
C TRP A 54 7.79 15.68 37.59
N GLY A 55 9.09 15.88 37.43
CA GLY A 55 9.80 15.63 36.17
C GLY A 55 10.28 16.91 35.52
N ASN A 56 10.47 16.82 34.19
CA ASN A 56 10.96 17.93 33.38
C ASN A 56 9.86 19.02 33.22
N GLY A 57 10.22 20.28 33.44
CA GLY A 57 9.37 21.46 33.28
C GLY A 57 9.30 22.02 31.85
N ASP A 58 10.12 21.53 30.92
CA ASP A 58 10.22 22.01 29.53
C ASP A 58 8.85 22.14 28.86
N PHE A 59 8.63 23.27 28.19
CA PHE A 59 7.38 23.72 27.56
C PHE A 59 6.18 23.87 28.51
N GLY A 60 6.36 23.78 29.83
CA GLY A 60 5.28 23.97 30.79
C GLY A 60 4.41 22.73 31.01
N ARG A 61 4.91 21.54 30.63
CA ARG A 61 4.18 20.26 30.71
C ARG A 61 3.70 19.86 32.11
N LEU A 62 4.27 20.46 33.16
CA LEU A 62 3.86 20.26 34.56
C LEU A 62 2.66 21.13 34.97
N GLY A 63 2.31 22.19 34.23
CA GLY A 63 1.15 23.04 34.54
C GLY A 63 1.28 23.89 35.81
N LEU A 64 2.51 24.24 36.21
CA LEU A 64 2.83 24.97 37.45
C LEU A 64 3.00 26.49 37.24
N GLY A 65 2.64 27.03 36.08
CA GLY A 65 2.84 28.44 35.71
C GLY A 65 4.28 28.81 35.35
N ASN A 66 5.20 27.84 35.32
CA ASN A 66 6.62 28.05 35.02
C ASN A 66 7.24 26.83 34.29
N LEU A 67 8.47 27.01 33.80
CA LEU A 67 9.25 25.99 33.08
C LEU A 67 10.20 25.19 33.99
N GLU A 68 10.13 25.34 35.31
CA GLU A 68 11.10 24.71 36.22
C GLU A 68 10.78 23.23 36.44
N SER A 69 11.74 22.36 36.13
CA SER A 69 11.70 20.94 36.48
C SER A 69 11.56 20.75 37.99
N LYS A 70 10.68 19.82 38.40
CA LYS A 70 10.41 19.51 39.81
C LYS A 70 10.87 18.10 40.13
N TRP A 71 11.91 18.00 40.94
CA TRP A 71 12.55 16.75 41.34
C TRP A 71 11.77 15.95 42.38
N ARG A 72 10.72 16.55 42.97
CA ARG A 72 9.81 15.98 43.97
C ARG A 72 8.36 16.31 43.59
N PRO A 73 7.37 15.47 43.97
CA PRO A 73 5.96 15.74 43.70
C PRO A 73 5.51 17.09 44.28
N LYS A 74 4.93 17.94 43.44
CA LYS A 74 4.28 19.20 43.85
C LYS A 74 2.81 19.19 43.42
N PRO A 75 1.86 19.55 44.30
CA PRO A 75 0.44 19.60 43.93
C PRO A 75 0.13 20.80 43.03
N ILE A 76 -0.84 20.64 42.13
CA ILE A 76 -1.50 21.72 41.40
C ILE A 76 -2.75 22.14 42.18
N SER A 77 -2.93 23.44 42.43
CA SER A 77 -4.09 23.97 43.16
C SER A 77 -5.39 23.77 42.34
N PRO A 78 -6.49 23.26 42.93
CA PRO A 78 -7.77 23.06 42.25
C PRO A 78 -8.36 24.32 41.59
N SER A 79 -7.99 25.51 42.07
CA SER A 79 -8.41 26.81 41.53
C SER A 79 -8.12 26.96 40.03
N VAL A 80 -7.01 26.39 39.55
CA VAL A 80 -6.59 26.32 38.14
C VAL A 80 -7.64 25.62 37.27
N PHE A 81 -8.35 24.62 37.83
CA PHE A 81 -9.41 23.86 37.17
C PHE A 81 -10.81 24.40 37.50
N GLY A 82 -10.93 25.69 37.88
CA GLY A 82 -12.19 26.30 38.29
C GLY A 82 -12.76 25.68 39.58
N ASP A 83 -11.88 25.33 40.52
CA ASP A 83 -12.19 24.63 41.77
C ASP A 83 -12.86 23.25 41.60
N GLN A 84 -12.72 22.62 40.43
CA GLN A 84 -13.25 21.29 40.18
C GLN A 84 -12.34 20.18 40.73
N SER A 85 -12.95 19.05 41.09
CA SER A 85 -12.26 17.82 41.46
C SER A 85 -11.76 17.11 40.20
N LEU A 86 -10.50 16.63 40.20
CA LEU A 86 -9.94 15.89 39.07
C LEU A 86 -10.36 14.42 39.05
N LYS A 87 -10.63 13.91 37.85
CA LYS A 87 -11.04 12.54 37.56
C LYS A 87 -9.91 11.69 36.98
N GLU A 88 -9.21 12.21 35.97
CA GLU A 88 -8.17 11.48 35.22
C GLU A 88 -7.10 12.47 34.72
N VAL A 89 -5.88 11.98 34.54
CA VAL A 89 -4.75 12.74 33.95
C VAL A 89 -4.12 11.86 32.88
N ALA A 90 -3.79 12.41 31.72
CA ALA A 90 -3.10 11.69 30.65
C ALA A 90 -1.88 12.47 30.16
N CYS A 91 -0.71 11.87 30.25
CA CYS A 91 0.57 12.53 29.99
C CYS A 91 1.16 12.06 28.67
N GLY A 92 1.27 12.96 27.69
CA GLY A 92 1.88 12.70 26.39
C GLY A 92 3.39 12.98 26.38
N GLY A 93 3.92 13.20 25.17
CA GLY A 93 5.35 13.39 24.93
C GLY A 93 5.94 14.65 25.55
N ALA A 94 5.25 15.78 25.40
CA ALA A 94 5.63 17.08 25.93
C ALA A 94 4.44 17.91 26.44
N HIS A 95 3.28 17.26 26.63
CA HIS A 95 2.04 17.86 27.10
C HIS A 95 1.30 16.95 28.07
N THR A 96 0.40 17.54 28.86
CA THR A 96 -0.42 16.84 29.86
C THR A 96 -1.86 17.29 29.73
N LEU A 97 -2.78 16.33 29.73
CA LEU A 97 -4.23 16.54 29.74
C LEU A 97 -4.77 16.22 31.15
N PHE A 98 -5.75 17.00 31.61
CA PHE A 98 -6.46 16.80 32.86
C PHE A 98 -7.97 16.77 32.58
N LEU A 99 -8.67 15.78 33.13
CA LEU A 99 -10.13 15.62 33.04
C LEU A 99 -10.74 15.88 34.41
N THR A 100 -11.70 16.79 34.51
CA THR A 100 -12.46 17.05 35.74
C THR A 100 -13.62 16.07 35.92
N GLU A 101 -14.19 15.98 37.13
CA GLU A 101 -15.41 15.19 37.37
C GLU A 101 -16.64 15.73 36.62
N ASN A 102 -16.67 17.02 36.26
CA ASN A 102 -17.73 17.56 35.42
C ASN A 102 -17.57 17.17 33.94
N GLY A 103 -16.40 16.69 33.53
CA GLY A 103 -16.10 16.32 32.13
C GLY A 103 -15.48 17.45 31.32
N ASP A 104 -14.92 18.48 31.97
CA ASP A 104 -14.07 19.48 31.33
C ASP A 104 -12.66 18.93 31.12
N VAL A 105 -12.06 19.24 29.96
CA VAL A 105 -10.66 18.88 29.66
C VAL A 105 -9.79 20.13 29.69
N TYR A 106 -8.64 20.04 30.35
CA TYR A 106 -7.60 21.07 30.39
C TYR A 106 -6.29 20.49 29.85
N ALA A 107 -5.44 21.31 29.24
CA ALA A 107 -4.18 20.93 28.63
C ALA A 107 -3.06 21.94 28.94
N THR A 108 -1.83 21.44 29.13
CA THR A 108 -0.61 22.25 29.36
C THR A 108 0.58 21.60 28.68
N GLY A 109 1.64 22.34 28.37
CA GLY A 109 2.83 21.84 27.68
C GLY A 109 2.99 22.36 26.24
N LEU A 110 3.72 21.59 25.42
CA LEU A 110 4.00 21.89 24.01
C LEU A 110 2.74 21.85 23.13
N ASN A 111 2.69 22.69 22.10
CA ASN A 111 1.56 22.86 21.19
C ASN A 111 1.96 23.02 19.70
N ASP A 112 3.20 22.75 19.29
CA ASP A 112 3.69 22.87 17.89
C ASP A 112 2.81 22.16 16.84
N PHE A 113 2.10 21.09 17.22
CA PHE A 113 1.16 20.36 16.37
C PHE A 113 -0.30 20.54 16.81
N GLY A 114 -0.59 21.54 17.65
CA GLY A 114 -1.92 21.82 18.17
C GLY A 114 -2.43 20.79 19.19
N GLN A 115 -1.54 19.98 19.78
CA GLN A 115 -1.91 18.88 20.68
C GLN A 115 -2.57 19.30 22.00
N LEU A 116 -2.56 20.59 22.36
CA LEU A 116 -3.34 21.13 23.49
C LEU A 116 -4.82 21.31 23.13
N GLY A 117 -5.19 21.39 21.85
CA GLY A 117 -6.59 21.53 21.42
C GLY A 117 -7.19 22.92 21.72
N ILE A 118 -6.36 23.94 21.84
CA ILE A 118 -6.74 25.33 22.13
C ILE A 118 -6.72 26.17 20.85
N SER A 119 -7.65 27.13 20.73
CA SER A 119 -7.77 28.02 19.57
C SER A 119 -6.71 29.13 19.51
N GLU A 120 -5.77 29.18 20.45
CA GLU A 120 -4.69 30.17 20.53
C GLU A 120 -3.44 29.68 19.80
N THR A 121 -2.80 30.55 19.01
CA THR A 121 -1.54 30.27 18.30
C THR A 121 -0.31 30.35 19.21
N GLN A 122 -0.40 29.82 20.44
CA GLN A 122 0.73 29.71 21.36
C GLN A 122 1.44 28.37 21.14
N ASP A 123 2.76 28.41 21.00
CA ASP A 123 3.62 27.23 20.78
C ASP A 123 3.68 26.32 22.02
N TYR A 124 3.40 26.86 23.22
CA TYR A 124 3.28 26.10 24.46
C TYR A 124 2.44 26.85 25.51
N SER A 125 2.03 26.16 26.58
CA SER A 125 1.38 26.77 27.74
C SER A 125 1.95 26.24 29.06
N THR A 126 2.20 27.15 30.01
CA THR A 126 2.73 26.83 31.35
C THR A 126 1.66 26.60 32.40
N GLU A 127 0.42 26.96 32.10
CA GLU A 127 -0.76 26.76 32.96
C GLU A 127 -1.79 25.90 32.20
N PRO A 128 -2.51 24.99 32.88
CA PRO A 128 -3.61 24.24 32.28
C PRO A 128 -4.69 25.15 31.68
N ARG A 129 -4.75 25.20 30.34
CA ARG A 129 -5.78 25.89 29.56
C ARG A 129 -6.94 24.94 29.29
N ARG A 130 -8.18 25.40 29.39
CA ARG A 130 -9.36 24.59 29.00
C ARG A 130 -9.32 24.33 27.49
N VAL A 131 -9.46 23.07 27.09
CA VAL A 131 -9.51 22.64 25.69
C VAL A 131 -10.75 23.25 25.01
N SER A 132 -10.64 23.58 23.72
CA SER A 132 -11.74 24.18 22.94
C SER A 132 -12.99 23.29 23.00
N SER A 133 -14.17 23.90 23.06
CA SER A 133 -15.40 23.23 23.50
C SER A 133 -15.86 22.08 22.60
N ILE A 134 -15.56 20.86 23.03
CA ILE A 134 -16.27 19.65 22.60
C ILE A 134 -17.74 19.79 23.09
N PRO A 135 -18.76 19.53 22.25
CA PRO A 135 -20.15 19.86 22.57
C PRO A 135 -20.81 18.97 23.63
N LYS A 136 -20.12 17.93 24.11
CA LYS A 136 -20.63 16.91 25.04
C LYS A 136 -19.65 16.66 26.18
N ARG A 137 -20.15 16.11 27.28
CA ARG A 137 -19.35 15.79 28.46
C ARG A 137 -18.30 14.73 28.14
N ILE A 138 -17.05 14.94 28.55
CA ILE A 138 -15.98 13.94 28.39
C ILE A 138 -15.96 12.96 29.55
N VAL A 139 -15.79 11.67 29.23
CA VAL A 139 -15.68 10.59 30.22
C VAL A 139 -14.31 9.93 30.26
N LYS A 140 -13.52 10.02 29.18
CA LYS A 140 -12.15 9.51 29.08
C LYS A 140 -11.26 10.43 28.25
N ILE A 141 -9.97 10.50 28.60
CA ILE A 141 -8.93 11.22 27.87
C ILE A 141 -7.74 10.30 27.59
N SER A 142 -6.97 10.61 26.54
CA SER A 142 -5.73 9.90 26.20
C SER A 142 -4.77 10.85 25.50
N ALA A 143 -3.47 10.72 25.79
CA ALA A 143 -2.41 11.56 25.24
C ALA A 143 -1.32 10.67 24.62
N GLY A 144 -1.05 10.90 23.34
CA GLY A 144 0.02 10.26 22.58
C GLY A 144 1.26 11.15 22.56
N TYR A 145 2.16 10.91 21.61
CA TYR A 145 3.40 11.69 21.57
C TYR A 145 3.22 13.13 21.06
N HIS A 146 2.43 13.29 19.99
CA HIS A 146 2.12 14.58 19.37
C HIS A 146 0.62 14.80 19.12
N HIS A 147 -0.23 13.97 19.74
CA HIS A 147 -1.67 13.99 19.56
C HIS A 147 -2.41 13.65 20.85
N SER A 148 -3.70 13.95 20.85
CA SER A 148 -4.58 13.91 22.00
C SER A 148 -5.96 13.39 21.55
N ALA A 149 -6.67 12.74 22.46
CA ALA A 149 -8.02 12.25 22.21
C ALA A 149 -8.89 12.32 23.47
N ALA A 150 -10.20 12.42 23.25
CA ALA A 150 -11.22 12.37 24.28
C ALA A 150 -12.42 11.54 23.78
N ILE A 151 -13.08 10.85 24.71
CA ILE A 151 -14.32 10.11 24.47
C ILE A 151 -15.44 10.80 25.25
N THR A 152 -16.56 11.09 24.58
CA THR A 152 -17.76 11.68 25.18
C THR A 152 -18.59 10.65 25.95
N GLU A 153 -19.58 11.09 26.72
CA GLU A 153 -20.45 10.21 27.51
C GLU A 153 -21.33 9.24 26.69
N ASP A 154 -21.55 9.53 25.41
CA ASP A 154 -22.22 8.68 24.42
C ASP A 154 -21.24 7.86 23.53
N GLY A 155 -19.94 7.92 23.82
CA GLY A 155 -18.91 7.10 23.18
C GLY A 155 -18.38 7.65 21.85
N GLU A 156 -18.65 8.90 21.48
CA GLU A 156 -18.02 9.52 20.31
C GLU A 156 -16.54 9.81 20.59
N LEU A 157 -15.70 9.55 19.58
CA LEU A 157 -14.27 9.81 19.64
C LEU A 157 -13.92 11.17 19.02
N TYR A 158 -13.26 12.02 19.79
CA TYR A 158 -12.63 13.26 19.34
C TYR A 158 -11.11 13.13 19.39
N SER A 159 -10.40 13.64 18.37
CA SER A 159 -8.95 13.62 18.26
C SER A 159 -8.38 14.92 17.69
N TRP A 160 -7.17 15.29 18.11
CA TRP A 160 -6.46 16.50 17.67
C TRP A 160 -4.95 16.37 17.85
N GLY A 161 -4.17 17.23 17.19
CA GLY A 161 -2.71 17.20 17.18
C GLY A 161 -2.10 16.90 15.80
N LYS A 162 -0.92 16.29 15.79
CA LYS A 162 -0.23 15.77 14.59
C LYS A 162 -1.04 14.64 13.94
N ASN A 163 -1.11 14.66 12.61
CA ASN A 163 -1.83 13.68 11.79
C ASN A 163 -1.04 13.26 10.53
N ALA A 164 0.28 13.48 10.51
CA ALA A 164 1.12 13.22 9.34
C ALA A 164 1.03 11.75 8.84
N ASN A 165 0.86 10.80 9.76
CA ASN A 165 0.78 9.37 9.51
C ASN A 165 -0.65 8.83 9.75
N GLY A 166 -1.66 9.70 9.84
CA GLY A 166 -3.06 9.32 10.02
C GLY A 166 -3.48 9.00 11.45
N GLN A 167 -2.64 9.27 12.46
CA GLN A 167 -2.88 8.88 13.86
C GLN A 167 -4.16 9.44 14.50
N LEU A 168 -4.79 10.46 13.90
CA LEU A 168 -6.08 10.98 14.36
C LEU A 168 -7.30 10.19 13.84
N GLY A 169 -7.12 9.37 12.80
CA GLY A 169 -8.19 8.55 12.21
C GLY A 169 -9.14 9.29 11.26
N LEU A 170 -8.85 10.56 10.96
CA LEU A 170 -9.72 11.47 10.20
C LEU A 170 -9.68 11.27 8.66
N GLY A 171 -9.03 10.21 8.18
CA GLY A 171 -8.91 9.87 6.77
C GLY A 171 -7.75 10.56 6.03
N LYS A 172 -7.34 9.95 4.90
CA LYS A 172 -6.13 10.33 4.13
C LYS A 172 -6.16 11.75 3.52
N LYS A 173 -7.32 12.42 3.54
CA LYS A 173 -7.49 13.80 3.07
C LYS A 173 -7.50 14.85 4.20
N ALA A 174 -7.45 14.44 5.46
CA ALA A 174 -7.36 15.37 6.57
C ALA A 174 -6.03 16.14 6.56
N GLN A 175 -6.02 17.31 7.20
CA GLN A 175 -4.80 18.11 7.36
C GLN A 175 -3.78 17.35 8.22
N LYS A 176 -2.48 17.65 8.02
CA LYS A 176 -1.36 17.03 8.77
C LYS A 176 -1.29 17.49 10.24
N ILE A 177 -1.98 18.58 10.58
CA ILE A 177 -2.07 19.20 11.91
C ILE A 177 -3.52 19.59 12.11
N ILE A 178 -4.12 19.27 13.26
CA ILE A 178 -5.51 19.58 13.61
C ILE A 178 -5.49 20.25 15.00
N PRO A 179 -5.60 21.58 15.10
CA PRO A 179 -5.30 22.30 16.35
C PRO A 179 -6.44 22.36 17.37
N ILE A 180 -7.62 21.86 17.02
CA ILE A 180 -8.82 21.82 17.87
C ILE A 180 -9.46 20.43 17.80
N PRO A 181 -10.16 19.97 18.86
CA PRO A 181 -10.82 18.66 18.86
C PRO A 181 -11.72 18.45 17.64
N CYS A 182 -11.45 17.39 16.87
CA CYS A 182 -12.23 17.01 15.69
C CYS A 182 -12.85 15.63 15.91
N LYS A 183 -14.13 15.46 15.54
CA LYS A 183 -14.84 14.18 15.66
C LYS A 183 -14.32 13.19 14.60
N VAL A 184 -14.15 11.93 14.99
CA VAL A 184 -13.74 10.85 14.08
C VAL A 184 -14.99 10.30 13.37
N GLU A 185 -15.50 11.06 12.39
CA GLU A 185 -16.78 10.82 11.68
C GLU A 185 -16.94 9.42 11.04
N CYS A 186 -15.85 8.71 10.76
CA CYS A 186 -15.90 7.33 10.24
C CYS A 186 -16.27 6.29 11.31
N LEU A 187 -16.39 6.68 12.58
CA LEU A 187 -16.92 5.89 13.69
C LEU A 187 -18.38 6.26 14.03
N GLU A 188 -19.09 6.96 13.16
CA GLU A 188 -20.50 7.31 13.39
C GLU A 188 -21.35 6.06 13.65
N GLY A 189 -22.03 6.03 14.79
CA GLY A 189 -22.81 4.86 15.23
C GLY A 189 -22.00 3.74 15.90
N VAL A 190 -20.70 3.91 16.13
CA VAL A 190 -19.85 2.97 16.90
C VAL A 190 -19.48 3.59 18.24
N THR A 191 -19.95 2.99 19.34
CA THR A 191 -19.64 3.45 20.70
C THR A 191 -18.22 3.04 21.10
N ILE A 192 -17.35 4.01 21.35
CA ILE A 192 -15.98 3.75 21.82
C ILE A 192 -15.96 3.73 23.35
N ARG A 193 -15.47 2.63 23.93
CA ARG A 193 -15.37 2.40 25.39
C ARG A 193 -14.00 2.83 25.95
N ALA A 194 -12.92 2.65 25.20
CA ALA A 194 -11.56 2.96 25.64
C ALA A 194 -10.66 3.33 24.45
N ILE A 195 -9.60 4.12 24.72
CA ILE A 195 -8.58 4.48 23.73
C ILE A 195 -7.19 4.67 24.38
N SER A 196 -6.15 4.19 23.71
CA SER A 196 -4.76 4.46 24.04
C SER A 196 -4.02 5.00 22.81
N LEU A 197 -3.29 6.10 23.01
CA LEU A 197 -2.46 6.73 21.98
C LEU A 197 -0.98 6.39 22.21
N GLY A 198 -0.28 6.03 21.12
CA GLY A 198 1.15 5.73 21.10
C GLY A 198 1.99 6.87 20.55
N PHE A 199 3.11 6.54 19.90
CA PHE A 199 3.99 7.52 19.25
C PHE A 199 3.35 8.15 18.02
N GLU A 200 3.00 7.34 17.03
CA GLU A 200 2.37 7.78 15.77
C GLU A 200 1.19 6.90 15.37
N HIS A 201 0.62 6.18 16.33
CA HIS A 201 -0.54 5.33 16.16
C HIS A 201 -1.48 5.39 17.36
N SER A 202 -2.66 4.81 17.19
CA SER A 202 -3.78 4.86 18.11
C SER A 202 -4.51 3.52 18.10
N ILE A 203 -4.99 3.08 19.27
CA ILE A 203 -5.78 1.86 19.42
C ILE A 203 -6.99 2.13 20.32
N ALA A 204 -8.16 1.66 19.94
CA ALA A 204 -9.41 1.83 20.67
C ALA A 204 -10.19 0.51 20.79
N ILE A 205 -11.12 0.48 21.76
CA ILE A 205 -12.03 -0.64 21.99
C ILE A 205 -13.47 -0.13 21.84
N THR A 206 -14.31 -0.86 21.10
CA THR A 206 -15.75 -0.63 21.05
C THR A 206 -16.46 -1.11 22.34
N ASP A 207 -17.72 -0.75 22.52
CA ASP A 207 -18.59 -1.32 23.55
C ASP A 207 -18.75 -2.85 23.42
N ASN A 208 -18.78 -3.36 22.18
CA ASN A 208 -18.82 -4.77 21.82
C ASN A 208 -17.46 -5.50 21.97
N GLY A 209 -16.44 -4.87 22.57
CA GLY A 209 -15.14 -5.48 22.84
C GLY A 209 -14.23 -5.62 21.62
N GLU A 210 -14.53 -4.98 20.49
CA GLU A 210 -13.70 -5.07 19.28
C GLU A 210 -12.52 -4.09 19.33
N ALA A 211 -11.33 -4.55 18.95
CA ALA A 211 -10.13 -3.70 18.90
C ALA A 211 -9.92 -3.06 17.52
N LEU A 212 -9.87 -1.73 17.48
CA LEU A 212 -9.61 -0.92 16.29
C LEU A 212 -8.23 -0.25 16.40
N SER A 213 -7.43 -0.21 15.33
CA SER A 213 -6.15 0.50 15.31
C SER A 213 -5.91 1.28 14.01
N TRP A 214 -5.20 2.40 14.13
CA TRP A 214 -4.86 3.30 13.02
C TRP A 214 -3.66 4.20 13.33
N GLY A 215 -3.20 4.97 12.34
CA GLY A 215 -1.95 5.72 12.35
C GLY A 215 -0.84 4.97 11.64
N ASP A 216 0.41 5.18 12.04
CA ASP A 216 1.57 4.51 11.46
C ASP A 216 1.57 2.98 11.69
N GLY A 217 1.78 2.22 10.61
CA GLY A 217 1.87 0.76 10.62
C GLY A 217 3.28 0.20 10.51
N GLU A 218 4.32 1.04 10.48
CA GLU A 218 5.69 0.55 10.60
C GLU A 218 5.90 -0.22 11.92
N SER A 219 6.91 -1.10 11.91
CA SER A 219 7.15 -2.10 12.94
C SER A 219 6.00 -3.09 13.20
N GLY A 220 4.84 -3.00 12.51
CA GLY A 220 3.68 -3.87 12.75
C GLY A 220 2.77 -3.43 13.91
N ARG A 221 2.97 -2.21 14.45
CA ARG A 221 2.35 -1.73 15.69
C ARG A 221 0.81 -1.62 15.67
N LEU A 222 0.20 -1.72 14.49
CA LEU A 222 -1.26 -1.76 14.31
C LEU A 222 -1.87 -3.16 14.42
N GLY A 223 -1.10 -4.22 14.20
CA GLY A 223 -1.60 -5.60 14.31
C GLY A 223 -2.33 -6.14 13.08
N HIS A 224 -2.41 -5.39 11.97
CA HIS A 224 -3.09 -5.81 10.73
C HIS A 224 -2.34 -6.85 9.89
N GLY A 225 -1.18 -7.32 10.36
CA GLY A 225 -0.25 -8.16 9.62
C GLY A 225 0.62 -7.39 8.64
N HIS A 226 1.63 -8.07 8.10
CA HIS A 226 2.09 -7.72 6.77
C HIS A 226 0.96 -8.09 5.81
N GLU A 227 0.14 -7.11 5.41
CA GLU A 227 -0.57 -7.26 4.14
C GLU A 227 0.49 -7.49 3.08
N SER A 228 0.57 -8.73 2.61
CA SER A 228 1.48 -9.13 1.57
C SER A 228 1.10 -8.37 0.32
N SER A 229 1.82 -7.28 0.08
CA SER A 229 1.84 -6.56 -1.18
C SER A 229 2.54 -7.44 -2.21
N ILE A 230 1.86 -8.51 -2.64
CA ILE A 230 2.04 -9.04 -3.98
C ILE A 230 1.91 -7.80 -4.88
N LEU A 231 2.97 -7.51 -5.65
CA LEU A 231 3.19 -6.34 -6.53
C LEU A 231 4.09 -5.19 -6.00
N GLY A 232 4.54 -5.17 -4.74
CA GLY A 232 5.65 -4.29 -4.32
C GLY A 232 5.46 -2.77 -4.46
N PHE A 233 4.24 -2.31 -4.75
CA PHE A 233 3.87 -0.91 -4.52
C PHE A 233 3.88 -0.66 -3.02
N GLN A 234 4.51 0.43 -2.57
CA GLN A 234 4.38 0.89 -1.19
C GLN A 234 2.94 1.36 -0.93
N LYS A 235 2.04 0.42 -0.64
CA LYS A 235 0.92 0.72 0.23
C LYS A 235 1.53 1.18 1.55
N THR A 236 1.27 2.43 1.95
CA THR A 236 1.67 2.93 3.26
C THR A 236 1.16 1.93 4.29
N SER A 237 2.04 1.40 5.14
CA SER A 237 1.65 0.57 6.29
C SER A 237 0.68 1.33 7.19
N SER A 238 0.75 2.65 7.16
CA SER A 238 -0.11 3.58 7.88
C SER A 238 -1.57 3.51 7.42
N GLU A 239 -2.48 3.35 8.38
CA GLU A 239 -3.92 3.38 8.22
C GLU A 239 -4.48 4.73 8.64
N TYR A 240 -5.14 5.45 7.73
CA TYR A 240 -5.60 6.82 7.99
C TYR A 240 -6.99 6.89 8.64
N THR A 241 -7.65 5.75 8.84
CA THR A 241 -8.96 5.60 9.49
C THR A 241 -8.91 4.41 10.45
N PRO A 242 -9.67 4.42 11.56
CA PRO A 242 -9.83 3.26 12.44
C PRO A 242 -10.18 2.00 11.65
N ARG A 243 -9.41 0.92 11.88
CA ARG A 243 -9.58 -0.37 11.22
C ARG A 243 -9.61 -1.48 12.25
N LEU A 244 -10.55 -2.42 12.10
CA LEU A 244 -10.65 -3.62 12.95
C LEU A 244 -9.38 -4.48 12.83
N ILE A 245 -8.79 -4.84 13.97
CA ILE A 245 -7.67 -5.79 14.03
C ILE A 245 -8.24 -7.19 13.80
N LYS A 246 -8.28 -7.63 12.54
CA LYS A 246 -9.00 -8.83 12.10
C LYS A 246 -8.60 -10.12 12.83
N SER A 247 -7.34 -10.26 13.26
CA SER A 247 -6.90 -11.43 14.03
C SER A 247 -7.42 -11.47 15.48
N LEU A 248 -8.06 -10.40 15.95
CA LEU A 248 -8.80 -10.34 17.21
C LEU A 248 -10.33 -10.38 16.98
N GLU A 249 -10.81 -10.63 15.76
CA GLU A 249 -12.25 -10.78 15.48
C GLU A 249 -12.82 -11.97 16.28
N GLY A 250 -13.87 -11.70 17.06
CA GLY A 250 -14.47 -12.68 17.99
C GLY A 250 -13.80 -12.75 19.37
N ILE A 251 -12.64 -12.13 19.58
CA ILE A 251 -12.00 -12.01 20.89
C ILE A 251 -12.50 -10.72 21.56
N GLN A 252 -13.14 -10.85 22.72
CA GLN A 252 -13.60 -9.72 23.51
C GLN A 252 -12.42 -9.04 24.20
N VAL A 253 -12.02 -7.85 23.75
CA VAL A 253 -10.90 -7.08 24.31
C VAL A 253 -11.40 -6.14 25.41
N LYS A 254 -10.80 -6.20 26.61
CA LYS A 254 -11.16 -5.36 27.77
C LYS A 254 -10.20 -4.19 28.02
N SER A 255 -8.94 -4.33 27.63
CA SER A 255 -7.89 -3.34 27.88
C SER A 255 -6.89 -3.26 26.73
N VAL A 256 -6.42 -2.05 26.42
CA VAL A 256 -5.46 -1.77 25.33
C VAL A 256 -4.42 -0.76 25.77
N SER A 257 -3.19 -0.93 25.29
CA SER A 257 -2.10 0.01 25.47
C SER A 257 -1.26 0.13 24.20
N ALA A 258 -0.81 1.34 23.91
CA ALA A 258 0.02 1.68 22.76
C ALA A 258 1.31 2.34 23.25
N GLY A 259 2.46 1.76 22.88
CA GLY A 259 3.79 2.25 23.18
C GLY A 259 4.39 3.07 22.04
N MET A 260 5.72 3.02 21.90
CA MET A 260 6.41 3.69 20.77
C MET A 260 6.32 2.87 19.48
N LEU A 261 6.82 1.64 19.50
CA LEU A 261 6.91 0.75 18.33
C LEU A 261 6.06 -0.52 18.45
N HIS A 262 5.27 -0.64 19.52
CA HIS A 262 4.43 -1.79 19.80
C HIS A 262 3.11 -1.40 20.47
N SER A 263 2.18 -2.34 20.48
CA SER A 263 0.89 -2.27 21.16
C SER A 263 0.63 -3.60 21.87
N ALA A 264 -0.17 -3.56 22.92
CA ALA A 264 -0.62 -4.75 23.63
C ALA A 264 -2.10 -4.60 24.03
N CYS A 265 -2.78 -5.73 24.17
CA CYS A 265 -4.17 -5.76 24.63
C CYS A 265 -4.43 -6.99 25.49
N ILE A 266 -5.45 -6.90 26.33
CA ILE A 266 -5.93 -7.98 27.19
C ILE A 266 -7.40 -8.25 26.87
N SER A 267 -7.74 -9.52 26.75
CA SER A 267 -9.11 -9.99 26.54
C SER A 267 -9.88 -10.27 27.82
N GLU A 268 -11.21 -10.38 27.75
CA GLU A 268 -12.09 -10.67 28.90
C GLU A 268 -11.81 -12.04 29.53
N ASP A 269 -11.14 -12.97 28.81
CA ASP A 269 -10.64 -14.23 29.39
C ASP A 269 -9.27 -14.10 30.10
N GLY A 270 -8.71 -12.90 30.13
CA GLY A 270 -7.42 -12.58 30.77
C GLY A 270 -6.18 -12.84 29.92
N SER A 271 -6.33 -13.32 28.67
CA SER A 271 -5.19 -13.55 27.76
C SER A 271 -4.57 -12.24 27.28
N VAL A 272 -3.24 -12.20 27.24
CA VAL A 272 -2.43 -11.04 26.82
C VAL A 272 -1.94 -11.24 25.38
N TYR A 273 -2.19 -10.26 24.52
CA TYR A 273 -1.71 -10.22 23.14
C TYR A 273 -0.78 -9.02 22.92
N VAL A 274 0.33 -9.25 22.20
CA VAL A 274 1.32 -8.20 21.86
C VAL A 274 1.60 -8.22 20.35
N PHE A 275 1.77 -7.02 19.76
CA PHE A 275 2.11 -6.82 18.35
C PHE A 275 2.91 -5.53 18.14
N GLY A 276 3.74 -5.52 17.09
CA GLY A 276 4.73 -4.48 16.81
C GLY A 276 6.15 -5.01 16.80
N GLU A 277 7.10 -4.13 17.13
CA GLU A 277 8.52 -4.46 17.11
C GLU A 277 8.89 -5.55 18.10
N LYS A 278 9.70 -6.52 17.66
CA LYS A 278 10.25 -7.58 18.50
C LYS A 278 11.74 -7.71 18.22
N GLU A 279 12.56 -7.10 19.08
CA GLU A 279 14.00 -7.36 19.06
C GLU A 279 14.27 -8.82 19.46
N LEU A 280 14.74 -9.61 18.50
CA LEU A 280 15.43 -10.87 18.74
C LEU A 280 16.82 -10.76 18.12
N GLY A 281 17.86 -10.79 18.97
CA GLY A 281 19.22 -10.51 18.52
C GLY A 281 20.32 -11.15 19.36
N LYS A 282 20.58 -12.45 19.15
CA LYS A 282 21.92 -12.98 18.82
C LYS A 282 21.91 -14.52 18.72
N TRP A 283 22.26 -15.01 17.52
CA TRP A 283 22.98 -16.25 17.14
C TRP A 283 22.49 -16.63 15.72
N GLY A 284 23.15 -16.10 14.69
CA GLY A 284 22.81 -16.34 13.28
C GLY A 284 22.51 -15.06 12.48
N PHE A 285 22.88 -15.05 11.20
CA PHE A 285 22.71 -13.92 10.28
C PHE A 285 21.24 -13.76 9.85
N GLY A 286 20.43 -13.05 10.64
CA GLY A 286 19.05 -12.71 10.30
C GLY A 286 18.59 -11.41 10.94
N LYS A 287 17.82 -10.60 10.22
CA LYS A 287 17.15 -9.42 10.78
C LYS A 287 16.08 -9.86 11.79
N ALA A 288 15.86 -9.04 12.83
CA ALA A 288 14.72 -9.21 13.74
C ALA A 288 13.41 -9.23 12.94
N LYS A 289 12.46 -10.07 13.36
CA LYS A 289 11.13 -10.20 12.72
C LYS A 289 10.07 -9.54 13.59
N ASN A 290 9.46 -8.49 13.06
CA ASN A 290 8.33 -7.81 13.68
C ASN A 290 7.12 -8.74 13.83
N VAL A 291 6.40 -8.59 14.93
CA VAL A 291 5.15 -9.30 15.21
C VAL A 291 4.02 -8.46 14.62
N THR A 292 3.77 -8.63 13.32
CA THR A 292 2.84 -7.75 12.60
C THR A 292 1.37 -8.08 12.84
N THR A 293 1.06 -9.26 13.36
CA THR A 293 -0.26 -9.66 13.89
C THR A 293 -0.17 -9.96 15.40
N PRO A 294 -1.20 -9.63 16.21
CA PRO A 294 -1.33 -10.03 17.61
C PRO A 294 -0.86 -11.45 17.90
N SER A 295 0.07 -11.59 18.85
CA SER A 295 0.56 -12.88 19.35
C SER A 295 0.28 -13.02 20.84
N THR A 296 -0.29 -14.15 21.24
CA THR A 296 -0.58 -14.49 22.64
C THR A 296 0.71 -14.74 23.42
N ILE A 297 0.68 -14.41 24.72
CA ILE A 297 1.77 -14.69 25.66
C ILE A 297 1.35 -15.84 26.60
N ASP A 298 1.68 -17.08 26.22
CA ASP A 298 1.20 -18.32 26.89
C ASP A 298 1.68 -18.49 28.35
N ALA A 299 2.64 -17.69 28.81
CA ALA A 299 3.27 -17.82 30.14
C ALA A 299 2.66 -16.92 31.22
N MET A 300 1.51 -16.28 30.96
CA MET A 300 0.88 -15.31 31.87
C MET A 300 -0.32 -15.87 32.64
N PRO A 301 -0.46 -15.54 33.94
CA PRO A 301 -1.73 -15.68 34.65
C PRO A 301 -2.83 -14.76 34.08
N TYR A 302 -4.08 -15.01 34.47
CA TYR A 302 -5.22 -14.15 34.11
C TYR A 302 -4.90 -12.68 34.44
N SER A 303 -4.90 -11.84 33.40
CA SER A 303 -4.42 -10.47 33.46
C SER A 303 -5.56 -9.45 33.37
N ASP A 304 -5.38 -8.27 33.97
CA ASP A 304 -6.40 -7.22 34.05
C ASP A 304 -5.97 -5.88 33.43
N GLU A 305 -4.72 -5.44 33.65
CA GLU A 305 -4.21 -4.16 33.14
C GLU A 305 -2.90 -4.35 32.37
N VAL A 306 -2.72 -3.61 31.28
CA VAL A 306 -1.50 -3.56 30.47
C VAL A 306 -1.05 -2.12 30.26
N ALA A 307 0.26 -1.88 30.38
CA ALA A 307 0.91 -0.63 30.01
C ALA A 307 2.11 -0.87 29.10
N CYS A 308 2.29 -0.01 28.10
CA CYS A 308 3.38 -0.07 27.13
C CYS A 308 4.22 1.20 27.27
N GLY A 309 5.51 1.02 27.55
CA GLY A 309 6.49 2.09 27.40
C GLY A 309 6.94 2.20 25.95
N ALA A 310 8.10 2.81 25.71
CA ALA A 310 8.64 2.83 24.35
C ALA A 310 8.99 1.42 23.85
N TYR A 311 9.68 0.64 24.69
CA TYR A 311 10.30 -0.65 24.34
C TYR A 311 10.09 -1.75 25.38
N HIS A 312 9.22 -1.53 26.37
CA HIS A 312 8.87 -2.49 27.40
C HIS A 312 7.36 -2.55 27.60
N THR A 313 6.86 -3.68 28.10
CA THR A 313 5.46 -3.91 28.45
C THR A 313 5.39 -4.31 29.93
N CYS A 314 4.42 -3.79 30.64
CA CYS A 314 4.06 -4.20 31.99
C CYS A 314 2.62 -4.70 32.03
N VAL A 315 2.35 -5.75 32.81
CA VAL A 315 1.01 -6.34 32.98
C VAL A 315 0.75 -6.63 34.45
N ILE A 316 -0.47 -6.34 34.90
CA ILE A 316 -0.98 -6.68 36.24
C ILE A 316 -1.91 -7.89 36.14
N THR A 317 -1.67 -8.92 36.94
CA THR A 317 -2.56 -10.08 37.10
C THR A 317 -3.74 -9.75 38.01
N ASN A 318 -4.82 -10.52 37.96
CA ASN A 318 -5.94 -10.37 38.91
C ASN A 318 -5.55 -10.60 40.38
N GLY A 319 -4.41 -11.25 40.64
CA GLY A 319 -3.80 -11.36 41.97
C GLY A 319 -3.07 -10.09 42.43
N GLY A 320 -3.00 -9.05 41.59
CA GLY A 320 -2.22 -7.83 41.84
C GLY A 320 -0.71 -8.03 41.63
N GLU A 321 -0.29 -9.03 40.87
CA GLU A 321 1.12 -9.31 40.60
C GLU A 321 1.57 -8.56 39.35
N LEU A 322 2.68 -7.83 39.45
CA LEU A 322 3.24 -7.08 38.33
C LEU A 322 4.29 -7.91 37.58
N TYR A 323 4.10 -8.05 36.27
CA TYR A 323 5.04 -8.64 35.33
C TYR A 323 5.55 -7.58 34.36
N SER A 324 6.81 -7.68 33.93
CA SER A 324 7.44 -6.77 32.98
C SER A 324 8.40 -7.51 32.04
N TRP A 325 8.53 -7.03 30.80
CA TRP A 325 9.50 -7.52 29.81
C TRP A 325 9.76 -6.47 28.72
N GLY A 326 10.78 -6.71 27.90
CA GLY A 326 11.28 -5.81 26.86
C GLY A 326 12.69 -5.33 27.15
N THR A 327 13.07 -4.18 26.57
CA THR A 327 14.38 -3.59 26.87
C THR A 327 14.41 -3.05 28.30
N ASN A 328 15.58 -3.14 28.93
CA ASN A 328 15.77 -2.84 30.35
C ASN A 328 16.92 -1.85 30.58
N GLU A 329 17.16 -0.99 29.61
CA GLU A 329 18.08 0.13 29.76
C GLU A 329 17.65 0.97 30.97
N ASN A 330 18.62 1.33 31.82
CA ASN A 330 18.40 2.06 33.08
C ASN A 330 17.51 1.33 34.12
N GLY A 331 17.15 0.05 33.91
CA GLY A 331 16.43 -0.75 34.90
C GLY A 331 14.90 -0.61 34.90
N CYS A 332 14.31 -0.11 33.81
CA CYS A 332 12.86 0.16 33.72
C CYS A 332 11.94 -1.04 33.92
N LEU A 333 12.43 -2.28 33.82
CA LEU A 333 11.66 -3.48 34.17
C LEU A 333 11.49 -3.67 35.68
N GLY A 334 12.38 -3.13 36.52
CA GLY A 334 12.28 -3.23 37.99
C GLY A 334 12.71 -4.58 38.58
N ILE A 335 13.29 -5.46 37.77
CA ILE A 335 13.67 -6.84 38.10
C ILE A 335 15.03 -6.98 38.83
N GLY A 336 15.55 -5.90 39.41
CA GLY A 336 16.83 -5.91 40.15
C GLY A 336 18.09 -5.93 39.28
N CYS A 337 17.94 -5.84 37.94
CA CYS A 337 19.06 -5.78 37.00
C CYS A 337 18.72 -4.90 35.78
N THR A 338 19.69 -4.70 34.88
CA THR A 338 19.55 -3.97 33.60
C THR A 338 19.55 -4.88 32.36
N ASN A 339 19.44 -6.20 32.56
CA ASN A 339 19.40 -7.15 31.44
C ASN A 339 18.04 -7.07 30.72
N VAL A 340 18.07 -7.07 29.39
CA VAL A 340 16.87 -7.21 28.53
C VAL A 340 16.17 -8.53 28.86
N SER A 341 14.85 -8.50 29.03
CA SER A 341 14.05 -9.70 29.21
C SER A 341 13.09 -9.90 28.03
N TYR A 342 13.08 -11.11 27.48
CA TYR A 342 12.31 -11.46 26.28
C TYR A 342 10.99 -12.18 26.58
N SER A 343 10.70 -12.42 27.87
CA SER A 343 9.54 -13.12 28.39
C SER A 343 9.07 -12.45 29.68
N PRO A 344 7.78 -12.51 30.05
CA PRO A 344 7.29 -11.84 31.26
C PRO A 344 8.04 -12.28 32.52
N GLU A 345 8.71 -11.33 33.18
CA GLU A 345 9.36 -11.53 34.47
C GLU A 345 8.57 -10.81 35.57
N ARG A 346 8.33 -11.51 36.69
CA ARG A 346 7.64 -10.93 37.83
C ARG A 346 8.54 -9.92 38.53
N VAL A 347 8.05 -8.71 38.74
CA VAL A 347 8.74 -7.65 39.50
C VAL A 347 8.77 -8.03 40.98
N GLN A 348 9.98 -8.19 41.53
CA GLN A 348 10.20 -8.62 42.91
C GLN A 348 10.56 -7.45 43.85
N GLY A 349 10.62 -7.71 45.16
CA GLY A 349 11.04 -6.75 46.17
C GLY A 349 9.88 -5.98 46.81
N SER A 350 9.96 -4.64 46.84
CA SER A 350 9.03 -3.76 47.58
C SER A 350 7.56 -3.90 47.18
N LEU A 351 7.28 -4.38 45.96
CA LEU A 351 5.93 -4.61 45.42
C LEU A 351 5.44 -6.06 45.62
N SER A 352 6.25 -6.99 46.13
CA SER A 352 5.85 -8.40 46.27
C SER A 352 4.97 -8.69 47.49
N THR A 353 4.76 -7.70 48.36
CA THR A 353 4.05 -7.87 49.64
C THR A 353 2.63 -7.30 49.64
N GLN A 354 2.25 -6.57 48.60
CA GLN A 354 0.94 -5.91 48.46
C GLN A 354 0.52 -5.92 46.99
N PRO A 355 -0.78 -6.00 46.68
CA PRO A 355 -1.26 -6.03 45.29
C PRO A 355 -1.05 -4.68 44.60
N VAL A 356 -0.45 -4.72 43.41
CA VAL A 356 -0.37 -3.59 42.49
C VAL A 356 -1.75 -3.38 41.85
N ILE A 357 -2.25 -2.15 41.87
CA ILE A 357 -3.60 -1.79 41.39
C ILE A 357 -3.62 -0.95 40.11
N LYS A 358 -2.47 -0.38 39.73
CA LYS A 358 -2.31 0.40 38.48
C LYS A 358 -0.84 0.50 38.10
N VAL A 359 -0.52 0.52 36.80
CA VAL A 359 0.84 0.70 36.26
C VAL A 359 0.85 1.69 35.09
N SER A 360 1.91 2.50 35.01
CA SER A 360 2.15 3.41 33.90
C SER A 360 3.60 3.32 33.45
N CYS A 361 3.80 3.22 32.14
CA CYS A 361 5.11 3.11 31.50
C CYS A 361 5.43 4.38 30.72
N GLY A 362 6.65 4.90 30.89
CA GLY A 362 7.22 6.00 30.12
C GLY A 362 8.27 5.52 29.12
N TRP A 363 9.18 6.41 28.72
CA TRP A 363 10.27 6.07 27.77
C TRP A 363 11.14 4.91 28.29
N LYS A 364 11.76 5.16 29.45
CA LYS A 364 12.74 4.30 30.14
C LYS A 364 12.50 4.31 31.66
N HIS A 365 11.27 4.55 32.08
CA HIS A 365 10.87 4.51 33.48
C HIS A 365 9.47 3.92 33.61
N THR A 366 9.20 3.35 34.77
CA THR A 366 7.93 2.71 35.09
C THR A 366 7.49 3.16 36.47
N ALA A 367 6.18 3.26 36.66
CA ALA A 367 5.61 3.55 37.96
C ALA A 367 4.37 2.70 38.21
N ALA A 368 4.15 2.37 39.48
CA ALA A 368 3.04 1.54 39.91
C ALA A 368 2.41 2.07 41.20
N VAL A 369 1.11 1.84 41.36
CA VAL A 369 0.36 2.13 42.58
C VAL A 369 0.08 0.84 43.33
N SER A 370 0.40 0.80 44.62
CA SER A 370 0.15 -0.32 45.53
C SER A 370 -0.23 0.22 46.91
N ASP A 371 -1.32 -0.25 47.52
CA ASP A 371 -1.85 0.23 48.82
C ASP A 371 -1.98 1.77 48.93
N GLY A 372 -2.41 2.42 47.83
CA GLY A 372 -2.52 3.87 47.75
C GLY A 372 -1.17 4.62 47.82
N ARG A 373 -0.05 3.93 47.66
CA ARG A 373 1.31 4.47 47.56
C ARG A 373 1.85 4.32 46.15
N VAL A 374 2.77 5.21 45.79
CA VAL A 374 3.37 5.28 44.45
C VAL A 374 4.81 4.76 44.51
N TYR A 375 5.17 3.93 43.54
CA TYR A 375 6.51 3.41 43.36
C TYR A 375 7.03 3.80 41.98
N THR A 376 8.30 4.20 41.89
CA THR A 376 8.94 4.66 40.65
C THR A 376 10.31 4.01 40.47
N TRP A 377 10.67 3.66 39.23
CA TRP A 377 11.97 3.07 38.88
C TRP A 377 12.30 3.22 37.38
N GLY A 378 13.50 2.83 36.99
CA GLY A 378 14.10 3.09 35.68
C GLY A 378 15.01 4.32 35.69
N TRP A 379 15.01 5.07 34.59
CA TRP A 379 15.87 6.24 34.37
C TRP A 379 15.45 7.46 35.19
N GLY A 380 16.38 7.98 36.00
CA GLY A 380 16.24 9.19 36.79
C GLY A 380 17.20 10.33 36.41
N GLY A 381 18.12 10.11 35.46
CA GLY A 381 19.17 11.07 35.09
C GLY A 381 18.69 12.27 34.26
N SER A 382 19.39 13.40 34.40
CA SER A 382 19.17 14.63 33.60
C SER A 382 20.10 14.80 32.40
N ASN A 383 21.14 13.97 32.26
CA ASN A 383 22.07 14.01 31.13
C ASN A 383 21.65 12.97 30.07
N GLY A 384 20.85 13.40 29.10
CA GLY A 384 20.54 12.59 27.90
C GLY A 384 21.74 12.42 26.98
N THR A 385 21.79 11.31 26.24
CA THR A 385 22.86 10.96 25.28
C THR A 385 22.77 11.69 23.93
N PHE A 386 22.10 12.84 23.86
CA PHE A 386 22.06 13.70 22.68
C PHE A 386 22.38 15.13 23.06
N GLN A 387 23.60 15.55 22.71
CA GLN A 387 24.12 16.88 22.92
C GLN A 387 24.10 17.59 21.56
N ASP A 388 23.06 18.39 21.31
CA ASP A 388 23.07 19.42 20.25
C ASP A 388 22.32 20.69 20.71
N ASP A 389 21.14 20.57 21.34
CA ASP A 389 20.33 21.74 21.79
C ASP A 389 20.18 21.87 23.34
N GLY A 390 20.90 21.09 24.16
CA GLY A 390 21.00 21.33 25.61
C GLY A 390 19.82 20.95 26.52
N HIS A 391 18.73 20.38 25.99
CA HIS A 391 17.55 19.95 26.76
C HIS A 391 17.38 18.41 26.78
N SER A 392 17.12 17.81 27.95
CA SER A 392 16.97 16.35 28.10
C SER A 392 15.49 15.91 28.13
N PRO A 393 15.02 15.03 27.22
CA PRO A 393 13.60 14.63 27.14
C PRO A 393 13.10 13.69 28.26
N GLY A 394 13.91 13.47 29.30
CA GLY A 394 13.61 12.81 30.57
C GLY A 394 14.87 12.81 31.45
N GLY A 395 14.89 12.16 32.62
CA GLY A 395 13.78 11.66 33.43
C GLY A 395 14.00 12.08 34.89
N GLN A 396 12.95 12.08 35.73
CA GLN A 396 13.12 12.27 37.19
C GLN A 396 12.03 11.49 37.93
N LEU A 397 12.43 10.56 38.79
CA LEU A 397 11.53 9.60 39.43
C LEU A 397 10.76 10.17 40.65
N GLY A 398 10.84 11.48 40.90
CA GLY A 398 10.24 12.17 42.05
C GLY A 398 11.05 12.08 43.35
N GLN A 399 12.18 11.37 43.34
CA GLN A 399 12.97 11.05 44.53
C GLN A 399 13.85 12.22 45.05
N GLY A 400 13.87 13.35 44.34
CA GLY A 400 14.65 14.54 44.70
C GLY A 400 16.11 14.54 44.25
N HIS A 401 16.50 13.61 43.38
CA HIS A 401 17.83 13.47 42.80
C HIS A 401 17.74 12.71 41.46
N ASP A 402 18.85 12.62 40.74
CA ASP A 402 18.96 12.20 39.34
C ASP A 402 19.44 10.74 39.15
N MET A 403 19.13 9.85 40.10
CA MET A 403 19.66 8.48 40.08
C MET A 403 18.68 7.49 39.44
N ASP A 404 19.23 6.58 38.65
CA ASP A 404 18.51 5.42 38.12
C ASP A 404 18.25 4.38 39.21
N TYR A 405 17.13 3.66 39.08
CA TYR A 405 16.76 2.58 39.98
C TYR A 405 16.33 1.33 39.21
N VAL A 406 17.00 0.20 39.46
CA VAL A 406 16.69 -1.12 38.87
C VAL A 406 15.61 -1.89 39.65
N GLU A 407 15.08 -1.31 40.73
CA GLU A 407 14.06 -1.88 41.62
C GLU A 407 13.01 -0.81 41.97
N PRO A 408 11.74 -1.17 42.22
CA PRO A 408 10.70 -0.23 42.65
C PRO A 408 11.06 0.54 43.93
N ARG A 409 11.17 1.87 43.83
CA ARG A 409 11.35 2.78 44.97
C ARG A 409 10.05 3.47 45.36
N LEU A 410 9.66 3.35 46.62
CA LEU A 410 8.57 4.13 47.20
C LEU A 410 8.85 5.63 47.05
N LEU A 411 7.87 6.37 46.60
CA LEU A 411 7.92 7.83 46.47
C LEU A 411 7.31 8.48 47.72
N ASP A 412 8.05 9.42 48.33
CA ASP A 412 7.70 10.05 49.61
C ASP A 412 6.64 11.16 49.41
N PHE A 413 5.37 10.80 49.61
CA PHE A 413 4.22 11.72 49.63
C PHE A 413 3.82 12.09 51.07
N HIS A 414 3.10 13.20 51.23
CA HIS A 414 2.53 13.57 52.52
C HIS A 414 1.60 12.46 53.06
N LYS A 415 1.75 12.11 54.35
CA LYS A 415 1.14 10.91 54.97
C LYS A 415 -0.40 10.84 54.90
N SER A 416 -1.05 11.99 54.69
CA SER A 416 -2.51 12.11 54.56
C SER A 416 -3.02 11.92 53.12
N VAL A 417 -2.14 11.78 52.14
CA VAL A 417 -2.47 11.59 50.72
C VAL A 417 -2.47 10.10 50.38
N LYS A 418 -3.45 9.66 49.58
CA LYS A 418 -3.47 8.34 48.94
C LYS A 418 -3.56 8.51 47.43
N ALA A 419 -2.74 7.80 46.68
CA ALA A 419 -2.87 7.70 45.23
C ALA A 419 -4.11 6.87 44.89
N LEU A 420 -5.07 7.48 44.20
CA LEU A 420 -6.26 6.83 43.63
C LEU A 420 -6.03 6.42 42.17
N ASP A 421 -5.18 7.17 41.48
CA ASP A 421 -4.73 6.98 40.11
C ASP A 421 -3.25 7.44 40.05
N GLY A 422 -2.51 6.97 39.06
CA GLY A 422 -1.14 7.36 38.77
C GLY A 422 -0.83 7.16 37.29
N MET A 423 -1.01 8.21 36.48
CA MET A 423 -0.45 8.28 35.13
C MET A 423 0.86 9.06 35.14
N PHE A 424 1.83 8.56 34.38
CA PHE A 424 3.18 9.10 34.28
C PHE A 424 3.47 9.52 32.85
N HIS A 425 4.43 10.43 32.65
CA HIS A 425 4.78 10.90 31.31
C HIS A 425 5.13 9.74 30.38
N ARG A 426 4.27 9.52 29.37
CA ARG A 426 4.62 8.83 28.12
C ARG A 426 5.58 9.71 27.30
N CYS A 427 6.66 10.16 27.93
CA CYS A 427 7.81 10.67 27.19
C CYS A 427 8.24 9.57 26.22
N ILE A 428 8.44 9.96 24.99
CA ILE A 428 9.04 9.21 23.90
C ILE A 428 10.01 10.24 23.25
N PRO A 429 11.13 9.87 22.59
CA PRO A 429 12.13 10.88 22.25
C PRO A 429 11.72 11.79 21.09
N SER A 430 12.24 13.02 21.13
CA SER A 430 12.24 13.93 19.99
C SER A 430 13.25 13.45 18.95
N LEU A 431 12.79 13.16 17.75
CA LEU A 431 13.60 13.14 16.55
C LEU A 431 13.04 14.21 15.61
N LYS A 432 13.74 15.35 15.50
CA LYS A 432 13.58 16.24 14.35
C LYS A 432 13.99 15.41 13.11
N PRO A 433 13.12 15.21 12.10
CA PRO A 433 13.63 14.93 10.77
C PRO A 433 14.44 16.16 10.31
N PRO A 434 15.52 15.99 9.52
CA PRO A 434 16.23 17.14 8.97
C PRO A 434 15.29 17.93 8.06
N ASN A 435 15.32 19.27 8.19
CA ASN A 435 14.63 20.15 7.28
C ASN A 435 15.24 19.99 5.87
N HIS A 436 14.49 19.41 4.95
CA HIS A 436 14.67 19.68 3.54
C HIS A 436 13.96 21.00 3.23
N ASP A 437 14.72 22.09 3.19
CA ASP A 437 14.87 22.96 2.00
C ASP A 437 15.81 24.16 2.28
N GLU A 438 16.39 24.70 1.21
CA GLU A 438 17.29 25.88 1.11
C GLU A 438 18.73 25.82 1.66
N ALA A 439 19.69 25.55 0.75
CA ALA A 439 21.01 26.22 0.56
C ALA A 439 21.92 25.28 -0.26
N GLU A 440 21.93 25.39 -1.60
CA GLU A 440 22.87 26.21 -2.40
C GLU A 440 24.32 25.72 -2.49
N TYR A 441 24.87 25.87 -3.70
CA TYR A 441 26.18 25.42 -4.15
C TYR A 441 27.31 26.29 -3.57
N THR A 442 28.16 25.75 -2.68
CA THR A 442 29.56 26.22 -2.57
C THR A 442 30.50 25.03 -2.40
N GLY A 443 31.52 24.96 -3.26
CA GLY A 443 32.54 23.92 -3.18
C GLY A 443 33.78 24.41 -2.43
N SER A 444 34.20 23.68 -1.42
CA SER A 444 35.58 23.66 -0.93
C SER A 444 35.85 22.29 -0.32
N GLY A 445 36.82 21.56 -0.85
CA GLY A 445 37.16 20.23 -0.34
C GLY A 445 38.15 20.31 0.81
N GLU A 446 38.00 19.43 1.80
CA GLU A 446 39.12 19.03 2.66
C GLU A 446 39.04 17.53 2.98
N GLN A 447 40.17 16.84 2.85
CA GLN A 447 40.27 15.39 3.02
C GLN A 447 40.51 15.04 4.49
N LEU A 448 39.75 14.08 5.03
CA LEU A 448 40.18 13.32 6.21
C LEU A 448 40.11 11.82 5.94
N HIS A 449 41.29 11.20 5.86
CA HIS A 449 41.48 9.78 5.60
C HIS A 449 41.12 8.92 6.81
N TRP A 450 40.47 7.77 6.57
CA TRP A 450 40.65 6.58 7.40
C TRP A 450 41.16 5.39 6.58
N ARG A 451 42.09 4.64 7.19
CA ARG A 451 42.98 3.70 6.50
C ARG A 451 42.35 2.31 6.31
N ASN A 452 42.60 1.76 5.13
CA ASN A 452 42.24 0.41 4.72
C ASN A 452 43.36 -0.59 5.10
N PRO A 453 43.09 -1.69 5.83
CA PRO A 453 44.04 -2.77 6.04
C PRO A 453 43.61 -4.07 5.33
N TYR A 454 43.72 -4.11 4.00
CA TYR A 454 43.68 -5.37 3.23
C TYR A 454 45.02 -5.60 2.53
N GLN A 455 45.81 -6.55 3.02
CA GLN A 455 46.85 -7.19 2.23
C GLN A 455 46.90 -8.71 2.47
N ARG A 456 46.60 -9.44 1.38
CA ARG A 456 47.14 -10.74 0.99
C ARG A 456 47.38 -11.80 2.08
N GLN A 457 46.62 -12.90 1.97
CA GLN A 457 47.25 -14.19 1.67
C GLN A 457 46.50 -14.93 0.56
N SER A 458 47.24 -15.34 -0.46
CA SER A 458 46.76 -16.19 -1.54
C SER A 458 46.94 -17.66 -1.18
N ARG A 459 45.97 -18.51 -1.51
CA ARG A 459 46.20 -19.94 -1.78
C ARG A 459 45.15 -20.46 -2.76
N SER A 460 45.64 -20.98 -3.87
CA SER A 460 44.87 -21.69 -4.89
C SER A 460 44.46 -23.07 -4.39
N TYR A 461 43.32 -23.59 -4.88
CA TYR A 461 43.23 -25.01 -5.26
C TYR A 461 42.26 -25.21 -6.43
N ARG A 462 42.60 -26.24 -7.23
CA ARG A 462 42.07 -26.59 -8.55
C ARG A 462 40.56 -26.82 -8.60
N ALA A 463 39.98 -26.54 -9.76
CA ALA A 463 38.75 -27.19 -10.21
C ALA A 463 38.95 -28.71 -10.35
N ASN A 464 37.89 -29.48 -10.09
CA ASN A 464 37.81 -30.87 -10.53
C ASN A 464 36.38 -31.17 -10.97
N SER A 465 36.23 -31.61 -12.21
CA SER A 465 34.99 -32.17 -12.77
C SER A 465 34.73 -33.56 -12.20
N GLY A 466 33.49 -33.87 -11.82
CA GLY A 466 33.12 -35.21 -11.34
C GLY A 466 31.61 -35.41 -11.27
N LEU A 467 31.09 -36.29 -12.13
CA LEU A 467 29.72 -36.78 -12.13
C LEU A 467 29.31 -37.36 -10.77
N PHE A 468 28.08 -37.10 -10.31
CA PHE A 468 27.28 -38.11 -9.61
C PHE A 468 25.78 -37.96 -9.91
N SER A 469 25.07 -39.09 -9.77
CA SER A 469 23.70 -39.35 -10.24
C SER A 469 22.77 -39.62 -9.05
N SER A 470 21.45 -39.68 -9.31
CA SER A 470 20.35 -40.09 -8.40
C SER A 470 20.02 -39.12 -7.25
N SER A 471 18.77 -38.96 -6.81
CA SER A 471 17.46 -39.34 -7.38
C SER A 471 16.35 -38.61 -6.60
N VAL A 472 15.28 -38.17 -7.27
CA VAL A 472 14.11 -37.54 -6.62
C VAL A 472 12.83 -38.30 -7.03
N PRO A 473 11.85 -38.53 -6.13
CA PRO A 473 10.70 -39.37 -6.44
C PRO A 473 9.71 -38.69 -7.40
N ARG A 474 9.14 -39.46 -8.32
CA ARG A 474 7.97 -39.03 -9.13
C ARG A 474 6.69 -39.15 -8.30
N GLN A 475 5.90 -38.08 -8.25
CA GLN A 475 4.43 -38.20 -8.18
C GLN A 475 3.85 -37.70 -9.52
N GLY A 476 2.76 -38.35 -9.96
CA GLY A 476 2.36 -38.33 -11.37
C GLY A 476 1.55 -37.10 -11.77
N LEU A 477 2.01 -36.41 -12.83
CA LEU A 477 1.24 -35.43 -13.57
C LEU A 477 0.28 -36.15 -14.53
N ARG A 478 -1.02 -35.78 -14.54
CA ARG A 478 -1.96 -36.19 -15.60
C ARG A 478 -2.09 -35.05 -16.61
N VAL A 479 -1.50 -35.24 -17.79
CA VAL A 479 -1.78 -34.45 -18.99
C VAL A 479 -2.59 -35.33 -19.94
N LEU A 480 -3.80 -34.93 -20.28
CA LEU A 480 -4.61 -35.58 -21.32
C LEU A 480 -4.37 -34.87 -22.65
N GLY A 481 -3.47 -35.43 -23.46
CA GLY A 481 -3.26 -35.01 -24.84
C GLY A 481 -4.26 -35.69 -25.78
N SER A 482 -4.79 -34.93 -26.74
CA SER A 482 -5.65 -35.44 -27.82
C SER A 482 -4.85 -36.30 -28.81
N ILE A 483 -5.41 -37.44 -29.22
CA ILE A 483 -4.79 -38.36 -30.18
C ILE A 483 -5.13 -37.95 -31.61
N SER A 484 -4.14 -37.96 -32.51
CA SER A 484 -4.30 -37.92 -33.96
C SER A 484 -3.73 -39.21 -34.58
N GLY A 485 -4.42 -39.81 -35.56
CA GLY A 485 -3.98 -41.09 -36.14
C GLY A 485 -4.98 -41.83 -37.04
N ALA A 486 -5.17 -41.30 -38.26
CA ALA A 486 -5.61 -41.92 -39.52
C ALA A 486 -6.32 -43.31 -39.59
N GLY A 487 -7.40 -43.37 -40.38
CA GLY A 487 -7.92 -44.61 -40.97
C GLY A 487 -9.10 -44.37 -41.94
N TYR A 488 -8.92 -44.65 -43.23
CA TYR A 488 -9.99 -44.54 -44.24
C TYR A 488 -11.00 -45.70 -44.14
N GLY A 489 -12.29 -45.40 -44.22
CA GLY A 489 -13.36 -46.40 -44.36
C GLY A 489 -14.71 -45.73 -44.59
N ALA A 490 -15.27 -45.87 -45.80
CA ALA A 490 -16.57 -45.28 -46.13
C ALA A 490 -17.72 -46.11 -45.53
N GLY A 491 -18.62 -45.45 -44.80
CA GLY A 491 -19.83 -46.07 -44.25
C GLY A 491 -20.74 -45.01 -43.64
N ALA A 492 -21.89 -44.73 -44.28
CA ALA A 492 -22.85 -43.74 -43.79
C ALA A 492 -23.55 -44.25 -42.53
N VAL A 493 -23.41 -43.53 -41.41
CA VAL A 493 -24.16 -43.81 -40.17
C VAL A 493 -24.64 -42.49 -39.54
N SER A 494 -25.96 -42.38 -39.45
CA SER A 494 -26.76 -41.53 -38.55
C SER A 494 -26.01 -40.57 -37.62
N GLU A 495 -26.32 -39.28 -37.73
CA GLU A 495 -26.07 -38.31 -36.66
C GLU A 495 -26.70 -38.81 -35.36
N LYS A 496 -25.85 -39.13 -34.37
CA LYS A 496 -26.24 -39.13 -32.97
C LYS A 496 -25.59 -37.91 -32.34
N GLN A 497 -26.40 -36.96 -31.92
CA GLN A 497 -25.95 -35.90 -31.02
C GLN A 497 -25.36 -36.56 -29.77
N SER A 498 -24.04 -36.49 -29.61
CA SER A 498 -23.38 -36.87 -28.37
C SER A 498 -23.77 -35.84 -27.30
N LEU A 499 -24.32 -36.30 -26.19
CA LEU A 499 -24.57 -35.47 -25.00
C LEU A 499 -23.27 -34.73 -24.63
N PRO A 500 -23.32 -33.40 -24.37
CA PRO A 500 -22.13 -32.63 -24.05
C PRO A 500 -21.45 -33.18 -22.80
N SER A 501 -20.12 -33.25 -22.82
CA SER A 501 -19.35 -33.71 -21.66
C SER A 501 -19.38 -32.63 -20.58
N SER A 502 -20.04 -32.92 -19.46
CA SER A 502 -19.99 -32.04 -18.28
C SER A 502 -18.62 -32.10 -17.61
N TYR A 503 -18.08 -30.94 -17.26
CA TYR A 503 -16.86 -30.84 -16.47
C TYR A 503 -17.10 -31.32 -15.04
N ALA A 504 -16.26 -32.23 -14.57
CA ALA A 504 -16.33 -32.80 -13.22
C ALA A 504 -15.39 -32.06 -12.26
N TRP A 505 -15.98 -31.31 -11.32
CA TRP A 505 -15.23 -30.59 -10.29
C TRP A 505 -14.52 -31.55 -9.32
N PRO A 506 -13.23 -31.35 -8.97
CA PRO A 506 -12.45 -32.26 -8.12
C PRO A 506 -13.09 -32.59 -6.77
N GLU A 507 -13.61 -31.57 -6.08
CA GLU A 507 -14.34 -31.69 -4.82
C GLU A 507 -15.82 -31.34 -5.03
N ASN A 508 -16.51 -32.16 -5.83
CA ASN A 508 -17.89 -31.93 -6.24
C ASN A 508 -18.83 -31.67 -5.04
N ASN A 509 -19.57 -30.55 -5.08
CA ASN A 509 -20.47 -30.05 -4.02
C ASN A 509 -19.87 -29.82 -2.61
N LYS A 510 -18.54 -29.84 -2.42
CA LYS A 510 -17.91 -29.57 -1.11
C LYS A 510 -17.34 -28.16 -0.95
N ARG A 511 -17.02 -27.49 -2.04
CA ARG A 511 -16.43 -26.14 -2.07
C ARG A 511 -17.08 -25.29 -3.17
N PRO A 512 -17.21 -23.97 -2.99
CA PRO A 512 -17.78 -23.09 -4.01
C PRO A 512 -17.05 -23.18 -5.35
N ARG A 513 -17.80 -23.20 -6.45
CA ARG A 513 -17.30 -23.30 -7.84
C ARG A 513 -17.28 -21.93 -8.49
N VAL A 514 -16.09 -21.39 -8.77
CA VAL A 514 -15.90 -20.09 -9.43
C VAL A 514 -15.41 -20.32 -10.86
N CYS A 515 -16.16 -19.81 -11.84
CA CYS A 515 -15.76 -19.80 -13.25
C CYS A 515 -15.39 -18.38 -13.67
N ILE A 516 -14.21 -18.21 -14.27
CA ILE A 516 -13.68 -16.93 -14.75
C ILE A 516 -13.47 -17.06 -16.26
N LEU A 517 -14.11 -16.16 -17.02
CA LEU A 517 -14.07 -16.17 -18.49
C LEU A 517 -13.26 -14.98 -18.98
N GLY A 518 -12.11 -15.25 -19.60
CA GLY A 518 -11.11 -14.28 -20.05
C GLY A 518 -9.94 -14.14 -19.09
N GLY A 519 -8.75 -14.59 -19.50
CA GLY A 519 -7.48 -14.56 -18.78
C GLY A 519 -6.69 -13.25 -18.94
N GLY A 520 -7.33 -12.16 -19.39
CA GLY A 520 -6.71 -10.83 -19.47
C GLY A 520 -6.45 -10.19 -18.09
N PHE A 521 -6.16 -8.88 -18.09
CA PHE A 521 -5.91 -8.09 -16.87
C PHE A 521 -7.02 -8.19 -15.81
N GLY A 522 -8.27 -8.43 -16.20
CA GLY A 522 -9.36 -8.68 -15.26
C GLY A 522 -9.29 -10.08 -14.64
N GLY A 523 -9.49 -11.12 -15.46
CA GLY A 523 -9.72 -12.48 -14.94
C GLY A 523 -8.49 -13.16 -14.36
N LEU A 524 -7.29 -13.00 -14.94
CA LEU A 524 -6.07 -13.60 -14.38
C LEU A 524 -5.76 -13.02 -13.00
N TYR A 525 -5.82 -11.70 -12.83
CA TYR A 525 -5.56 -11.07 -11.55
C TYR A 525 -6.67 -11.36 -10.54
N THR A 526 -7.92 -11.55 -10.99
CA THR A 526 -9.01 -12.03 -10.12
C THR A 526 -8.71 -13.45 -9.61
N ALA A 527 -8.24 -14.36 -10.49
CA ALA A 527 -7.87 -15.72 -10.11
C ALA A 527 -6.70 -15.75 -9.10
N LEU A 528 -5.63 -15.01 -9.38
CA LEU A 528 -4.49 -14.85 -8.47
C LEU A 528 -4.91 -14.19 -7.14
N ARG A 529 -5.85 -13.23 -7.17
CA ARG A 529 -6.37 -12.58 -5.97
C ARG A 529 -7.13 -13.57 -5.09
N LEU A 530 -8.02 -14.37 -5.65
CA LEU A 530 -8.77 -15.40 -4.91
C LEU A 530 -7.85 -16.41 -4.22
N GLU A 531 -6.73 -16.77 -4.86
CA GLU A 531 -5.71 -17.65 -4.28
C GLU A 531 -4.90 -16.99 -3.15
N SER A 532 -4.63 -15.69 -3.25
CA SER A 532 -3.91 -14.92 -2.24
C SER A 532 -4.70 -14.65 -0.95
N LEU A 533 -6.02 -14.89 -0.96
CA LEU A 533 -6.90 -14.60 0.18
C LEU A 533 -6.94 -15.77 1.15
N GLU A 534 -7.06 -15.45 2.43
CA GLU A 534 -7.32 -16.43 3.49
C GLU A 534 -8.81 -16.79 3.52
N TRP A 535 -9.11 -18.08 3.56
CA TRP A 535 -10.48 -18.59 3.51
C TRP A 535 -10.79 -19.43 4.76
N PRO A 536 -11.97 -19.29 5.37
CA PRO A 536 -12.46 -20.24 6.36
C PRO A 536 -12.55 -21.66 5.79
N ASP A 537 -12.48 -22.66 6.66
CA ASP A 537 -12.55 -24.07 6.28
C ASP A 537 -13.79 -24.37 5.43
N GLY A 538 -13.59 -25.12 4.33
CA GLY A 538 -14.63 -25.44 3.34
C GLY A 538 -15.07 -24.28 2.43
N LYS A 539 -14.80 -23.01 2.78
CA LYS A 539 -15.20 -21.85 1.96
C LYS A 539 -14.20 -21.48 0.85
N LYS A 540 -12.96 -21.99 0.84
CA LYS A 540 -12.01 -21.75 -0.26
C LYS A 540 -12.58 -22.27 -1.59
N PRO A 541 -12.77 -21.43 -2.63
CA PRO A 541 -13.37 -21.88 -3.89
C PRO A 541 -12.42 -22.77 -4.70
N GLN A 542 -13.02 -23.61 -5.54
CA GLN A 542 -12.37 -24.19 -6.70
C GLN A 542 -12.52 -23.20 -7.86
N VAL A 543 -11.41 -22.84 -8.52
CA VAL A 543 -11.40 -21.81 -9.57
C VAL A 543 -11.05 -22.43 -10.92
N VAL A 544 -11.88 -22.16 -11.92
CA VAL A 544 -11.63 -22.47 -13.34
C VAL A 544 -11.50 -21.17 -14.12
N LEU A 545 -10.38 -21.01 -14.83
CA LEU A 545 -10.11 -19.92 -15.77
C LEU A 545 -10.19 -20.45 -17.22
N VAL A 546 -11.02 -19.83 -18.05
CA VAL A 546 -11.15 -20.16 -19.48
C VAL A 546 -10.69 -18.97 -20.32
N ASP A 547 -9.80 -19.20 -21.28
CA ASP A 547 -9.42 -18.20 -22.30
C ASP A 547 -9.12 -18.87 -23.64
N GLN A 548 -9.38 -18.18 -24.75
CA GLN A 548 -9.08 -18.67 -26.10
C GLN A 548 -7.57 -18.75 -26.40
N SER A 549 -6.75 -17.98 -25.68
CA SER A 549 -5.29 -17.98 -25.70
C SER A 549 -4.70 -18.86 -24.60
N GLU A 550 -3.63 -19.58 -24.91
CA GLU A 550 -2.82 -20.31 -23.92
C GLU A 550 -1.84 -19.42 -23.13
N ARG A 551 -1.76 -18.14 -23.49
CA ARG A 551 -0.86 -17.14 -22.93
C ARG A 551 -1.63 -15.92 -22.44
N PHE A 552 -1.24 -15.42 -21.28
CA PHE A 552 -1.51 -14.05 -20.88
C PHE A 552 -0.84 -13.09 -21.88
N VAL A 553 -1.31 -11.85 -22.03
CA VAL A 553 -0.65 -10.83 -22.86
C VAL A 553 -0.66 -9.49 -22.12
N PHE A 554 0.52 -8.99 -21.76
CA PHE A 554 0.70 -7.67 -21.19
C PHE A 554 0.63 -6.61 -22.30
N LYS A 555 -0.59 -6.33 -22.78
CA LYS A 555 -0.89 -5.45 -23.92
C LYS A 555 -0.09 -4.13 -23.99
N PRO A 556 0.19 -3.40 -22.89
CA PRO A 556 0.95 -2.14 -22.96
C PRO A 556 2.42 -2.25 -23.42
N LEU A 557 2.96 -3.47 -23.55
CA LEU A 557 4.30 -3.74 -24.08
C LEU A 557 4.26 -4.37 -25.49
N LEU A 558 3.08 -4.51 -26.10
CA LEU A 558 2.90 -5.25 -27.37
C LEU A 558 3.69 -4.64 -28.54
N TYR A 559 3.83 -3.32 -28.56
CA TYR A 559 4.60 -2.60 -29.59
C TYR A 559 6.11 -2.89 -29.50
N GLU A 560 6.62 -3.24 -28.32
CA GLU A 560 8.05 -3.52 -28.10
C GLU A 560 8.50 -4.84 -28.76
N LEU A 561 7.56 -5.69 -29.18
CA LEU A 561 7.85 -6.83 -30.07
C LEU A 561 8.22 -6.37 -31.49
N LEU A 562 7.62 -5.27 -31.98
CA LEU A 562 7.90 -4.75 -33.32
C LEU A 562 9.26 -4.03 -33.39
N SER A 563 9.68 -3.40 -32.28
CA SER A 563 11.02 -2.82 -32.14
C SER A 563 12.07 -3.85 -31.74
N GLY A 564 11.68 -4.99 -31.13
CA GLY A 564 12.58 -6.05 -30.70
C GLY A 564 13.29 -5.80 -29.37
N GLU A 565 12.73 -4.95 -28.50
CA GLU A 565 13.23 -4.73 -27.13
C GLU A 565 12.88 -5.88 -26.20
N VAL A 566 11.67 -6.44 -26.36
CA VAL A 566 11.15 -7.50 -25.52
C VAL A 566 10.97 -8.78 -26.32
N ASP A 567 11.13 -9.90 -25.63
CA ASP A 567 10.81 -11.21 -26.19
C ASP A 567 9.36 -11.57 -25.87
N GLU A 568 8.74 -12.41 -26.70
CA GLU A 568 7.36 -12.85 -26.47
C GLU A 568 7.14 -13.48 -25.09
N TRP A 569 8.12 -14.19 -24.54
CA TRP A 569 7.99 -14.82 -23.22
C TRP A 569 7.92 -13.80 -22.08
N GLU A 570 8.54 -12.62 -22.25
CA GLU A 570 8.57 -11.58 -21.20
C GLU A 570 7.22 -10.92 -21.02
N ILE A 571 6.49 -10.72 -22.13
CA ILE A 571 5.20 -10.01 -22.12
C ILE A 571 3.99 -10.93 -22.30
N ALA A 572 4.19 -12.14 -22.82
CA ALA A 572 3.15 -13.13 -23.05
C ALA A 572 3.52 -14.55 -22.55
N PRO A 573 3.75 -14.73 -21.23
CA PRO A 573 3.98 -16.03 -20.61
C PRO A 573 2.74 -16.95 -20.69
N TYR A 574 2.97 -18.27 -20.63
CA TYR A 574 1.89 -19.25 -20.61
C TYR A 574 1.12 -19.22 -19.30
N PHE A 575 -0.20 -19.46 -19.35
CA PHE A 575 -1.01 -19.61 -18.14
C PHE A 575 -0.56 -20.80 -17.26
N SER A 576 -0.04 -21.87 -17.88
CA SER A 576 0.55 -23.01 -17.15
C SER A 576 1.68 -22.61 -16.21
N ASP A 577 2.50 -21.64 -16.62
CA ASP A 577 3.67 -21.21 -15.88
C ASP A 577 3.25 -20.27 -14.74
N LEU A 578 2.36 -19.31 -15.06
CA LEU A 578 1.83 -18.33 -14.11
C LEU A 578 0.97 -18.95 -12.99
N LEU A 579 0.24 -20.03 -13.29
CA LEU A 579 -0.67 -20.69 -12.35
C LEU A 579 -0.07 -21.94 -11.70
N SER A 580 1.18 -22.28 -12.02
CA SER A 580 1.88 -23.51 -11.58
C SER A 580 1.95 -23.69 -10.05
N SER A 581 1.91 -22.60 -9.29
CA SER A 581 1.93 -22.58 -7.81
C SER A 581 0.54 -22.43 -7.17
N THR A 582 -0.53 -22.50 -7.96
CA THR A 582 -1.92 -22.26 -7.54
C THR A 582 -2.80 -23.52 -7.67
N THR A 583 -4.04 -23.45 -7.19
CA THR A 583 -5.08 -24.48 -7.41
C THR A 583 -6.04 -24.13 -8.54
N VAL A 584 -5.81 -23.01 -9.24
CA VAL A 584 -6.59 -22.55 -10.40
C VAL A 584 -6.37 -23.51 -11.58
N GLN A 585 -7.47 -24.02 -12.15
CA GLN A 585 -7.42 -24.82 -13.37
C GLN A 585 -7.62 -23.94 -14.59
N PHE A 586 -6.79 -24.11 -15.61
CA PHE A 586 -6.85 -23.34 -16.86
C PHE A 586 -7.32 -24.21 -18.04
N PHE A 587 -8.25 -23.69 -18.83
CA PHE A 587 -8.69 -24.27 -20.10
C PHE A 587 -8.45 -23.29 -21.25
N LYS A 588 -7.74 -23.77 -22.28
CA LYS A 588 -7.61 -23.09 -23.56
C LYS A 588 -8.83 -23.42 -24.42
N ASP A 589 -9.85 -22.56 -24.39
CA ASP A 589 -11.12 -22.78 -25.09
C ASP A 589 -11.88 -21.45 -25.26
N ARG A 590 -12.87 -21.43 -26.14
CA ARG A 590 -13.69 -20.25 -26.43
C ARG A 590 -15.11 -20.46 -25.89
N VAL A 591 -15.68 -19.40 -25.33
CA VAL A 591 -17.04 -19.43 -24.78
C VAL A 591 -18.04 -19.34 -25.93
N GLN A 592 -18.87 -20.38 -26.08
CA GLN A 592 -19.91 -20.43 -27.11
C GLN A 592 -21.21 -19.79 -26.62
N ALA A 593 -21.66 -20.14 -25.40
CA ALA A 593 -22.93 -19.66 -24.84
C ALA A 593 -22.88 -19.59 -23.31
N LEU A 594 -23.73 -18.72 -22.75
CA LEU A 594 -23.92 -18.52 -21.31
C LEU A 594 -25.37 -18.77 -20.93
N HIS A 595 -25.59 -19.61 -19.91
CA HIS A 595 -26.92 -19.90 -19.36
C HIS A 595 -26.94 -19.58 -17.85
N PRO A 596 -27.03 -18.28 -17.47
CA PRO A 596 -27.16 -17.88 -16.08
C PRO A 596 -28.56 -18.18 -15.54
N SER A 597 -28.64 -18.73 -14.34
CA SER A 597 -29.90 -19.08 -13.64
C SER A 597 -30.06 -18.39 -12.28
N ASP A 598 -29.08 -17.58 -11.87
CA ASP A 598 -29.03 -16.84 -10.60
C ASP A 598 -30.06 -15.70 -10.47
N HIS A 599 -30.74 -15.36 -11.57
CA HIS A 599 -31.82 -14.37 -11.64
C HIS A 599 -33.20 -14.95 -11.27
N LEU A 600 -33.34 -16.28 -11.24
CA LEU A 600 -34.55 -16.95 -10.80
C LEU A 600 -34.60 -16.88 -9.26
N GLY A 601 -35.47 -16.02 -8.72
CA GLY A 601 -35.56 -15.78 -7.29
C GLY A 601 -35.72 -17.07 -6.49
N MET A 602 -35.10 -17.12 -5.29
CA MET A 602 -35.12 -18.30 -4.43
C MET A 602 -36.51 -18.55 -3.81
N ASP A 603 -37.42 -19.14 -4.58
CA ASP A 603 -38.48 -19.95 -4.02
C ASP A 603 -37.83 -21.15 -3.30
N ALA A 604 -38.03 -21.23 -1.99
CA ALA A 604 -37.31 -22.14 -1.08
C ALA A 604 -37.66 -23.65 -1.23
N ALA A 605 -38.13 -24.07 -2.40
CA ALA A 605 -38.56 -25.42 -2.74
C ALA A 605 -37.80 -26.07 -3.92
N ALA A 606 -36.96 -25.32 -4.66
CA ALA A 606 -36.19 -25.83 -5.79
C ALA A 606 -34.70 -25.48 -5.68
N LEU A 607 -33.94 -26.35 -5.00
CA LEU A 607 -32.47 -26.27 -4.94
C LEU A 607 -31.86 -26.61 -6.32
N SER A 608 -31.73 -25.63 -7.21
CA SER A 608 -30.67 -25.68 -8.22
C SER A 608 -29.33 -25.64 -7.48
N GLN A 609 -28.51 -26.67 -7.65
CA GLN A 609 -27.20 -26.74 -7.01
C GLN A 609 -26.16 -25.82 -7.66
N SER A 610 -26.45 -25.26 -8.83
CA SER A 610 -25.60 -24.33 -9.60
C SER A 610 -26.28 -22.99 -9.82
N ALA A 611 -25.48 -21.95 -10.02
CA ALA A 611 -25.91 -20.61 -10.41
C ALA A 611 -26.07 -20.45 -11.94
N GLY A 612 -25.51 -21.36 -12.72
CA GLY A 612 -25.68 -21.44 -14.17
C GLY A 612 -24.65 -22.35 -14.83
N THR A 613 -24.65 -22.34 -16.17
CA THR A 613 -23.71 -23.11 -16.98
C THR A 613 -23.01 -22.25 -18.04
N VAL A 614 -21.77 -22.60 -18.36
CA VAL A 614 -21.00 -22.08 -19.50
C VAL A 614 -20.82 -23.22 -20.51
N HIS A 615 -21.13 -22.96 -21.77
CA HIS A 615 -20.90 -23.90 -22.87
C HIS A 615 -19.68 -23.41 -23.67
N LEU A 616 -18.72 -24.29 -23.88
CA LEU A 616 -17.49 -24.01 -24.63
C LEU A 616 -17.54 -24.58 -26.05
N GLU A 617 -16.77 -24.03 -26.98
CA GLU A 617 -16.73 -24.48 -28.38
C GLU A 617 -16.26 -25.94 -28.54
N SER A 618 -15.49 -26.48 -27.58
CA SER A 618 -15.15 -27.91 -27.52
C SER A 618 -16.34 -28.84 -27.21
N GLY A 619 -17.50 -28.30 -26.82
CA GLY A 619 -18.64 -29.06 -26.31
C GLY A 619 -18.56 -29.39 -24.81
N LEU A 620 -17.54 -28.89 -24.09
CA LEU A 620 -17.44 -28.98 -22.64
C LEU A 620 -18.47 -28.04 -21.97
N LEU A 621 -19.23 -28.56 -21.00
CA LEU A 621 -20.18 -27.80 -20.20
C LEU A 621 -19.64 -27.62 -18.78
N ILE A 622 -19.49 -26.38 -18.33
CA ILE A 622 -19.03 -26.04 -16.98
C ILE A 622 -20.18 -25.46 -16.17
N GLU A 623 -20.64 -26.19 -15.15
CA GLU A 623 -21.50 -25.63 -14.10
C GLU A 623 -20.69 -24.77 -13.12
N TYR A 624 -21.26 -23.69 -12.63
CA TYR A 624 -20.62 -22.81 -11.64
C TYR A 624 -21.60 -22.37 -10.54
N ASP A 625 -21.05 -21.92 -9.42
CA ASP A 625 -21.78 -21.24 -8.34
C ASP A 625 -21.58 -19.72 -8.40
N TRP A 626 -20.45 -19.27 -8.95
CA TRP A 626 -20.11 -17.86 -9.17
C TRP A 626 -19.44 -17.67 -10.53
N LEU A 627 -19.74 -16.56 -11.21
CA LEU A 627 -19.21 -16.25 -12.55
C LEU A 627 -18.50 -14.89 -12.58
N VAL A 628 -17.37 -14.82 -13.29
CA VAL A 628 -16.66 -13.58 -13.60
C VAL A 628 -16.53 -13.43 -15.11
N LEU A 629 -17.10 -12.36 -15.64
CA LEU A 629 -17.02 -11.97 -17.05
C LEU A 629 -15.87 -10.97 -17.25
N ALA A 630 -14.79 -11.43 -17.88
CA ALA A 630 -13.56 -10.67 -18.14
C ALA A 630 -13.00 -10.90 -19.56
N LEU A 631 -13.87 -11.30 -20.50
CA LEU A 631 -13.53 -11.69 -21.89
C LEU A 631 -12.88 -10.57 -22.72
N GLY A 632 -13.00 -9.31 -22.28
CA GLY A 632 -12.38 -8.17 -22.96
C GLY A 632 -13.13 -7.76 -24.22
N SER A 633 -12.38 -7.30 -25.23
CA SER A 633 -12.90 -6.79 -26.50
C SER A 633 -11.94 -7.04 -27.67
N ASP A 634 -12.51 -7.23 -28.86
CA ASP A 634 -11.80 -7.36 -30.15
C ASP A 634 -11.87 -6.05 -30.96
N ALA A 635 -11.00 -5.93 -31.96
CA ALA A 635 -10.94 -4.77 -32.86
C ALA A 635 -12.20 -4.64 -33.74
N LYS A 636 -12.72 -3.41 -33.89
CA LYS A 636 -13.98 -3.18 -34.61
C LYS A 636 -13.75 -2.86 -36.10
N LEU A 637 -13.48 -3.91 -36.88
CA LEU A 637 -13.21 -3.85 -38.33
C LEU A 637 -14.48 -3.87 -39.22
N ASP A 638 -15.65 -4.24 -38.67
CA ASP A 638 -16.93 -4.36 -39.39
C ASP A 638 -17.58 -3.01 -39.79
N VAL A 639 -16.96 -1.88 -39.43
CA VAL A 639 -17.50 -0.53 -39.65
C VAL A 639 -17.20 0.02 -41.06
N VAL A 640 -16.10 -0.40 -41.68
CA VAL A 640 -15.59 0.17 -42.94
C VAL A 640 -15.47 -0.93 -44.00
N PRO A 641 -16.14 -0.80 -45.16
CA PRO A 641 -16.01 -1.75 -46.26
C PRO A 641 -14.55 -1.98 -46.66
N GLY A 642 -14.15 -3.25 -46.76
CA GLY A 642 -12.78 -3.69 -47.05
C GLY A 642 -11.84 -3.75 -45.84
N ALA A 643 -12.17 -3.16 -44.68
CA ALA A 643 -11.25 -3.16 -43.54
C ALA A 643 -11.00 -4.58 -42.96
N MET A 644 -12.04 -5.42 -42.88
CA MET A 644 -11.92 -6.83 -42.49
C MET A 644 -10.98 -7.66 -43.38
N GLU A 645 -10.81 -7.27 -44.65
CA GLU A 645 -10.05 -8.02 -45.66
C GLU A 645 -8.63 -7.48 -45.84
N TYR A 646 -8.47 -6.15 -45.73
CA TYR A 646 -7.24 -5.44 -46.12
C TYR A 646 -6.48 -4.78 -44.97
N ALA A 647 -7.07 -4.65 -43.78
CA ALA A 647 -6.42 -4.07 -42.61
C ALA A 647 -6.07 -5.11 -41.54
N LEU A 648 -4.89 -4.98 -40.95
CA LEU A 648 -4.49 -5.78 -39.79
C LEU A 648 -4.84 -5.03 -38.49
N PRO A 649 -5.60 -5.63 -37.57
CA PRO A 649 -5.76 -5.06 -36.23
C PRO A 649 -4.43 -5.10 -35.47
N PHE A 650 -4.34 -4.37 -34.35
CA PHE A 650 -3.19 -4.44 -33.43
C PHE A 650 -3.67 -4.43 -31.96
N SER A 651 -4.10 -5.59 -31.48
CA SER A 651 -4.77 -5.75 -30.18
C SER A 651 -4.43 -7.05 -29.43
N THR A 652 -3.92 -8.06 -30.13
CA THR A 652 -3.54 -9.39 -29.62
C THR A 652 -2.05 -9.72 -29.89
N LEU A 653 -1.52 -10.77 -29.27
CA LEU A 653 -0.18 -11.29 -29.59
C LEU A 653 -0.07 -11.75 -31.06
N GLU A 654 -1.13 -12.38 -31.56
CA GLU A 654 -1.21 -12.90 -32.93
C GLU A 654 -1.23 -11.76 -33.96
N ASP A 655 -1.94 -10.67 -33.66
CA ASP A 655 -1.91 -9.43 -34.45
C ASP A 655 -0.46 -8.91 -34.55
N ALA A 656 0.24 -8.81 -33.42
CA ALA A 656 1.60 -8.29 -33.37
C ALA A 656 2.59 -9.15 -34.14
N ARG A 657 2.44 -10.48 -34.10
CA ARG A 657 3.21 -11.41 -34.95
C ARG A 657 2.96 -11.16 -36.43
N ARG A 658 1.70 -11.10 -36.87
CA ARG A 658 1.34 -10.84 -38.28
C ARG A 658 1.87 -9.51 -38.80
N VAL A 659 1.78 -8.45 -37.98
CA VAL A 659 2.35 -7.14 -38.31
C VAL A 659 3.88 -7.22 -38.39
N ASN A 660 4.54 -7.89 -37.44
CA ASN A 660 5.99 -8.09 -37.46
C ASN A 660 6.45 -8.84 -38.72
N GLU A 661 5.78 -9.95 -39.06
CA GLU A 661 6.05 -10.77 -40.24
C GLU A 661 5.86 -10.01 -41.55
N LYS A 662 4.74 -9.29 -41.70
CA LYS A 662 4.47 -8.45 -42.88
C LYS A 662 5.51 -7.33 -43.03
N LEU A 663 5.87 -6.64 -41.94
CA LEU A 663 6.94 -5.64 -41.95
C LEU A 663 8.28 -6.28 -42.36
N THR A 664 8.69 -7.40 -41.74
CA THR A 664 9.94 -8.10 -42.09
C THR A 664 9.95 -8.59 -43.54
N ALA A 665 8.82 -9.06 -44.07
CA ALA A 665 8.71 -9.49 -45.46
C ALA A 665 8.85 -8.30 -46.43
N MET A 666 8.22 -7.15 -46.13
CA MET A 666 8.36 -5.93 -46.93
C MET A 666 9.79 -5.37 -46.85
N GLU A 667 10.39 -5.31 -45.67
CA GLU A 667 11.79 -4.86 -45.48
C GLU A 667 12.78 -5.68 -46.31
N ARG A 668 12.53 -6.99 -46.49
CA ARG A 668 13.30 -7.85 -47.39
C ARG A 668 12.96 -7.61 -48.87
N LYS A 669 11.66 -7.46 -49.21
CA LYS A 669 11.17 -7.26 -50.60
C LYS A 669 11.58 -5.91 -51.21
N TYR A 670 11.75 -4.89 -50.37
CA TYR A 670 12.14 -3.52 -50.75
C TYR A 670 13.62 -3.21 -50.44
N PHE A 671 14.40 -4.16 -49.94
CA PHE A 671 15.83 -3.98 -49.70
C PHE A 671 16.56 -3.59 -51.00
N GLY A 672 17.23 -2.43 -51.01
CA GLY A 672 17.96 -1.92 -52.17
C GLY A 672 17.10 -1.36 -53.31
N LYS A 673 15.83 -1.01 -53.05
CA LYS A 673 14.96 -0.33 -54.02
C LYS A 673 14.68 1.12 -53.61
N ASP A 674 14.50 1.99 -54.59
CA ASP A 674 14.22 3.43 -54.37
C ASP A 674 12.76 3.72 -53.96
N SER A 675 11.87 2.72 -53.99
CA SER A 675 10.47 2.87 -53.55
C SER A 675 10.35 2.66 -52.03
N PRO A 676 9.85 3.65 -51.26
CA PRO A 676 9.61 3.48 -49.83
C PRO A 676 8.42 2.54 -49.58
N ILE A 677 8.47 1.82 -48.45
CA ILE A 677 7.33 1.05 -47.91
C ILE A 677 6.30 2.02 -47.32
N ARG A 678 5.05 1.98 -47.77
CA ARG A 678 3.97 2.85 -47.26
C ARG A 678 3.10 2.12 -46.24
N VAL A 679 2.99 2.65 -45.02
CA VAL A 679 2.14 2.08 -43.96
C VAL A 679 1.10 3.10 -43.51
N ALA A 680 -0.18 2.77 -43.70
CA ALA A 680 -1.28 3.55 -43.16
C ALA A 680 -1.64 3.04 -41.76
N VAL A 681 -1.69 3.93 -40.76
CA VAL A 681 -2.16 3.63 -39.40
C VAL A 681 -3.47 4.36 -39.17
N VAL A 682 -4.56 3.61 -39.05
CA VAL A 682 -5.91 4.17 -38.89
C VAL A 682 -6.27 4.24 -37.39
N GLY A 683 -6.62 5.45 -36.97
CA GLY A 683 -6.86 5.84 -35.58
C GLY A 683 -5.61 6.44 -34.92
N CYS A 684 -5.74 7.61 -34.30
CA CYS A 684 -4.65 8.25 -33.53
C CYS A 684 -5.00 8.39 -32.03
N GLY A 685 -5.66 7.38 -31.47
CA GLY A 685 -5.65 7.14 -30.03
C GLY A 685 -4.29 6.63 -29.54
N TYR A 686 -4.19 6.25 -28.27
CA TYR A 686 -2.95 5.74 -27.66
C TYR A 686 -2.29 4.66 -28.53
N SER A 687 -3.01 3.57 -28.83
CA SER A 687 -2.43 2.46 -29.62
C SER A 687 -2.00 2.82 -31.03
N GLY A 688 -2.71 3.71 -31.71
CA GLY A 688 -2.33 4.15 -33.05
C GLY A 688 -1.08 5.04 -33.05
N VAL A 689 -0.92 5.90 -32.04
CA VAL A 689 0.26 6.74 -31.88
C VAL A 689 1.49 5.94 -31.47
N GLU A 690 1.36 5.02 -30.50
CA GLU A 690 2.43 4.10 -30.10
C GLU A 690 2.89 3.25 -31.30
N LEU A 691 1.94 2.71 -32.07
CA LEU A 691 2.22 1.90 -33.27
C LEU A 691 2.87 2.71 -34.39
N ALA A 692 2.37 3.91 -34.70
CA ALA A 692 2.96 4.78 -35.71
C ALA A 692 4.38 5.24 -35.33
N ALA A 693 4.62 5.55 -34.06
CA ALA A 693 5.95 5.92 -33.57
C ALA A 693 6.95 4.76 -33.67
N THR A 694 6.54 3.54 -33.33
CA THR A 694 7.40 2.34 -33.41
C THR A 694 7.65 1.89 -34.86
N VAL A 695 6.63 1.89 -35.72
CA VAL A 695 6.79 1.50 -37.14
C VAL A 695 7.65 2.52 -37.91
N SER A 696 7.49 3.82 -37.65
CA SER A 696 8.34 4.85 -38.28
C SER A 696 9.80 4.76 -37.84
N GLU A 697 10.07 4.46 -36.56
CA GLU A 697 11.43 4.24 -36.05
C GLU A 697 12.11 3.00 -36.65
N ARG A 698 11.34 1.94 -36.91
CA ARG A 698 11.82 0.72 -37.56
C ARG A 698 12.12 0.95 -39.04
N LEU A 699 11.20 1.56 -39.78
CA LEU A 699 11.36 1.77 -41.23
C LEU A 699 12.41 2.84 -41.55
N ARG A 700 12.48 3.92 -40.75
CA ARG A 700 13.36 5.08 -40.95
C ARG A 700 13.14 5.69 -42.33
N ASP A 701 14.22 5.90 -43.09
CA ASP A 701 14.25 6.40 -44.46
C ASP A 701 13.72 5.41 -45.51
N ARG A 702 13.55 4.14 -45.16
CA ARG A 702 13.07 3.08 -46.08
C ARG A 702 11.54 3.04 -46.23
N GLY A 703 10.81 3.91 -45.52
CA GLY A 703 9.34 3.90 -45.53
C GLY A 703 8.70 5.21 -45.10
N VAL A 704 7.41 5.31 -45.37
CA VAL A 704 6.55 6.45 -44.99
C VAL A 704 5.39 5.90 -44.18
N VAL A 705 5.15 6.49 -43.01
CA VAL A 705 4.01 6.15 -42.14
C VAL A 705 3.00 7.29 -42.20
N GLN A 706 1.74 6.94 -42.46
CA GLN A 706 0.63 7.88 -42.64
C GLN A 706 -0.43 7.60 -41.57
N ALA A 707 -0.53 8.46 -40.56
CA ALA A 707 -1.43 8.28 -39.43
C ALA A 707 -2.73 9.07 -39.65
N ILE A 708 -3.85 8.35 -39.76
CA ILE A 708 -5.16 8.86 -40.17
C ILE A 708 -6.07 8.95 -38.94
N ASN A 709 -6.67 10.11 -38.67
CA ASN A 709 -7.62 10.25 -37.57
C ASN A 709 -8.84 11.12 -37.90
N VAL A 710 -9.98 10.72 -37.34
CA VAL A 710 -11.26 11.42 -37.47
C VAL A 710 -11.20 12.79 -36.78
N ASP A 711 -10.57 12.88 -35.60
CA ASP A 711 -10.34 14.15 -34.91
C ASP A 711 -9.23 14.96 -35.60
N LYS A 712 -9.31 16.29 -35.46
CA LYS A 712 -8.27 17.25 -35.89
C LYS A 712 -6.96 17.18 -35.08
N MET A 713 -6.86 16.27 -34.12
CA MET A 713 -5.72 16.11 -33.22
C MET A 713 -5.44 14.63 -33.01
N ILE A 714 -4.18 14.29 -32.74
CA ILE A 714 -3.83 13.00 -32.12
C ILE A 714 -4.16 13.04 -30.63
N LEU A 715 -4.40 11.87 -30.02
CA LEU A 715 -4.65 11.71 -28.58
C LEU A 715 -5.68 12.71 -28.04
N PRO A 716 -6.92 12.75 -28.57
CA PRO A 716 -7.91 13.78 -28.23
C PRO A 716 -8.28 13.81 -26.73
N ASN A 717 -8.19 12.66 -26.05
CA ASN A 717 -8.52 12.51 -24.63
C ASN A 717 -7.32 12.55 -23.67
N ALA A 718 -6.07 12.62 -24.18
CA ALA A 718 -4.86 12.61 -23.35
C ALA A 718 -4.54 14.01 -22.76
N PRO A 719 -3.70 14.07 -21.70
CA PRO A 719 -3.09 15.31 -21.23
C PRO A 719 -2.36 16.08 -22.36
N PRO A 720 -2.36 17.43 -22.33
CA PRO A 720 -1.68 18.24 -23.35
C PRO A 720 -0.19 17.91 -23.50
N SER A 721 0.54 17.74 -22.39
CA SER A 721 1.97 17.39 -22.39
C SER A 721 2.22 16.08 -23.16
N ASN A 722 1.54 15.00 -22.77
CA ASN A 722 1.56 13.72 -23.49
C ASN A 722 1.31 13.87 -25.00
N ARG A 723 0.34 14.72 -25.41
CA ARG A 723 0.07 15.00 -26.83
C ARG A 723 1.22 15.74 -27.52
N GLU A 724 1.83 16.71 -26.84
CA GLU A 724 2.97 17.48 -27.34
C GLU A 724 4.22 16.61 -27.51
N SER A 725 4.54 15.75 -26.54
CA SER A 725 5.66 14.79 -26.66
C SER A 725 5.45 13.84 -27.86
N ALA A 726 4.23 13.34 -28.03
CA ALA A 726 3.86 12.47 -29.15
C ALA A 726 3.98 13.18 -30.50
N LEU A 727 3.44 14.41 -30.64
CA LEU A 727 3.55 15.22 -31.86
C LEU A 727 5.01 15.48 -32.23
N LYS A 728 5.84 15.85 -31.24
CA LYS A 728 7.28 16.09 -31.41
C LYS A 728 8.00 14.85 -31.98
N VAL A 729 7.73 13.67 -31.44
CA VAL A 729 8.33 12.43 -31.95
C VAL A 729 7.83 12.09 -33.36
N LEU A 730 6.51 12.06 -33.59
CA LEU A 730 5.94 11.72 -34.90
C LEU A 730 6.42 12.67 -36.01
N LEU A 731 6.45 13.99 -35.77
CA LEU A 731 6.96 14.97 -36.73
C LEU A 731 8.45 14.81 -36.99
N SER A 732 9.26 14.57 -35.96
CA SER A 732 10.71 14.33 -36.11
C SER A 732 11.03 13.07 -36.94
N ARG A 733 10.14 12.07 -36.92
CA ARG A 733 10.21 10.84 -37.72
C ARG A 733 9.46 10.93 -39.06
N LYS A 734 9.04 12.14 -39.46
CA LYS A 734 8.33 12.42 -40.73
C LYS A 734 7.05 11.60 -40.94
N VAL A 735 6.33 11.29 -39.87
CA VAL A 735 5.00 10.66 -39.95
C VAL A 735 4.01 11.66 -40.52
N GLU A 736 3.33 11.31 -41.61
CA GLU A 736 2.31 12.14 -42.24
C GLU A 736 1.02 12.07 -41.42
N LEU A 737 0.52 13.22 -40.94
CA LEU A 737 -0.67 13.28 -40.08
C LEU A 737 -1.90 13.71 -40.89
N LEU A 738 -2.77 12.74 -41.20
CA LEU A 738 -4.01 12.94 -41.97
C LEU A 738 -5.20 13.07 -41.00
N LEU A 739 -5.27 14.24 -40.35
CA LEU A 739 -6.22 14.54 -39.26
C LEU A 739 -7.49 15.22 -39.78
N GLY A 740 -8.63 14.95 -39.16
CA GLY A 740 -9.94 15.42 -39.61
C GLY A 740 -10.58 14.55 -40.70
N TYR A 741 -10.05 13.35 -40.97
CA TYR A 741 -10.52 12.43 -42.02
C TYR A 741 -10.90 11.07 -41.45
N PHE A 742 -11.96 10.46 -41.99
CA PHE A 742 -12.30 9.06 -41.74
C PHE A 742 -12.12 8.23 -43.01
N VAL A 743 -11.74 6.96 -42.84
CA VAL A 743 -11.66 6.02 -43.97
C VAL A 743 -13.09 5.62 -44.35
N ARG A 744 -13.49 5.92 -45.59
CA ARG A 744 -14.80 5.60 -46.14
C ARG A 744 -14.88 4.14 -46.60
N CYS A 745 -13.85 3.68 -47.29
CA CYS A 745 -13.65 2.28 -47.68
C CYS A 745 -12.19 2.01 -48.05
N MET A 746 -11.83 0.73 -48.09
CA MET A 746 -10.54 0.22 -48.54
C MET A 746 -10.73 -0.70 -49.74
N ARG A 747 -9.84 -0.64 -50.72
CA ARG A 747 -9.84 -1.48 -51.93
C ARG A 747 -8.43 -1.91 -52.28
N ARG A 748 -8.28 -2.97 -53.07
CA ARG A 748 -6.98 -3.31 -53.67
C ARG A 748 -6.76 -2.51 -54.95
N ALA A 749 -5.54 -2.08 -55.22
CA ALA A 749 -5.22 -1.22 -56.36
C ALA A 749 -5.51 -1.87 -57.73
N SER A 750 -5.50 -3.21 -57.81
CA SER A 750 -5.87 -3.96 -59.02
C SER A 750 -7.37 -3.90 -59.33
N GLU A 751 -8.24 -3.75 -58.34
CA GLU A 751 -9.70 -3.69 -58.54
C GLU A 751 -10.14 -2.38 -59.22
N LEU A 752 -9.46 -1.26 -58.95
CA LEU A 752 -9.76 0.01 -59.64
C LEU A 752 -9.52 -0.06 -61.16
N ARG A 753 -8.61 -0.92 -61.63
CA ARG A 753 -8.35 -1.13 -63.07
C ARG A 753 -9.46 -1.89 -63.79
N SER A 754 -10.48 -2.38 -63.07
CA SER A 754 -11.61 -3.15 -63.62
C SER A 754 -12.94 -2.37 -63.68
N SER A 755 -12.93 -1.08 -63.35
CA SER A 755 -14.11 -0.19 -63.42
C SER A 755 -14.24 0.46 -64.81
N PRO A 756 -15.42 0.46 -65.45
CA PRO A 756 -15.60 0.84 -66.86
C PRO A 756 -15.68 2.36 -67.14
N GLU A 757 -14.96 3.21 -66.38
CA GLU A 757 -15.04 4.68 -66.51
C GLU A 757 -13.74 5.39 -66.91
N PHE A 758 -12.66 4.68 -67.25
CA PHE A 758 -11.40 5.29 -67.71
C PHE A 758 -10.78 4.64 -68.96
N GLU A 759 -11.56 4.53 -70.05
CA GLU A 759 -11.00 4.41 -71.40
C GLU A 759 -10.75 5.79 -72.02
N ASN A 760 -9.56 6.37 -71.79
CA ASN A 760 -8.77 7.14 -72.78
C ASN A 760 -7.59 7.89 -72.14
N ALA A 761 -6.40 7.27 -72.09
CA ALA A 761 -5.11 7.93 -72.33
C ALA A 761 -3.96 6.91 -72.47
N GLN A 762 -3.41 6.79 -73.67
CA GLN A 762 -2.07 6.28 -74.02
C GLN A 762 -1.53 5.02 -73.31
N ALA A 763 -1.56 3.90 -74.07
CA ALA A 763 -0.65 2.79 -73.86
C ALA A 763 0.79 3.16 -74.28
N ALA A 764 1.75 3.03 -73.37
CA ALA A 764 3.17 2.90 -73.69
C ALA A 764 3.97 2.24 -72.55
N HIS A 765 4.72 1.20 -72.92
CA HIS A 765 5.84 0.56 -72.20
C HIS A 765 5.64 -0.44 -71.04
N ASP A 766 6.39 -1.52 -71.23
CA ASP A 766 6.97 -2.51 -70.31
C ASP A 766 6.09 -3.52 -69.55
N THR A 767 5.96 -4.67 -70.23
CA THR A 767 5.56 -5.96 -69.68
C THR A 767 6.59 -6.52 -68.67
N THR A 768 6.40 -6.26 -67.38
CA THR A 768 6.75 -7.18 -66.28
C THR A 768 5.78 -7.02 -65.11
N GLU A 769 4.49 -7.28 -65.33
CA GLU A 769 3.50 -7.31 -64.25
C GLU A 769 3.77 -8.50 -63.31
N HIS A 770 4.36 -8.22 -62.15
CA HIS A 770 4.40 -9.10 -60.98
C HIS A 770 3.76 -8.40 -59.77
N ASP A 771 2.43 -8.42 -59.82
CA ASP A 771 1.45 -8.26 -58.72
C ASP A 771 1.94 -7.49 -57.48
N HIS A 772 1.69 -6.17 -57.50
CA HIS A 772 1.85 -5.31 -56.34
C HIS A 772 0.51 -5.19 -55.62
N GLU A 773 0.33 -5.98 -54.55
CA GLU A 773 -0.75 -5.77 -53.57
C GLU A 773 -0.55 -4.44 -52.83
N ARG A 774 -0.96 -3.34 -53.47
CA ARG A 774 -1.20 -2.04 -52.82
C ARG A 774 -2.67 -1.91 -52.46
N PHE A 775 -2.92 -1.25 -51.33
CA PHE A 775 -4.24 -0.90 -50.86
C PHE A 775 -4.48 0.60 -51.08
N ILE A 776 -5.71 0.93 -51.47
CA ILE A 776 -6.19 2.29 -51.70
C ILE A 776 -7.24 2.58 -50.62
N LEU A 777 -7.01 3.64 -49.86
CA LEU A 777 -7.92 4.14 -48.83
C LEU A 777 -8.59 5.41 -49.34
N GLU A 778 -9.92 5.39 -49.46
CA GLU A 778 -10.71 6.58 -49.74
C GLU A 778 -10.96 7.34 -48.42
N LEU A 779 -10.37 8.51 -48.26
CA LEU A 779 -10.50 9.35 -47.06
C LEU A 779 -11.53 10.45 -47.28
N GLN A 780 -12.54 10.48 -46.42
CA GLN A 780 -13.57 11.52 -46.44
C GLN A 780 -13.36 12.50 -45.27
N PRO A 781 -13.37 13.82 -45.51
CA PRO A 781 -13.23 14.80 -44.45
C PRO A 781 -14.48 14.84 -43.55
N THR A 782 -14.25 15.14 -42.28
CA THR A 782 -15.30 15.34 -41.28
C THR A 782 -16.03 16.68 -41.43
N GLU A 783 -15.41 17.67 -42.06
CA GLU A 783 -15.99 18.99 -42.30
C GLU A 783 -16.41 19.19 -43.76
N ARG A 784 -17.53 19.91 -43.95
CA ARG A 784 -18.05 20.23 -45.29
C ARG A 784 -17.19 21.32 -45.94
N GLY A 785 -16.84 21.11 -47.21
CA GLY A 785 -16.05 22.07 -48.00
C GLY A 785 -14.56 21.73 -48.13
N ILE A 786 -14.11 20.64 -47.50
CA ILE A 786 -12.79 20.04 -47.74
C ILE A 786 -12.96 18.92 -48.79
N GLU A 787 -11.96 18.70 -49.64
CA GLU A 787 -11.97 17.63 -50.63
C GLU A 787 -11.63 16.26 -50.03
N SER A 788 -12.10 15.19 -50.66
CA SER A 788 -11.74 13.82 -50.27
C SER A 788 -10.33 13.48 -50.78
N GLN A 789 -9.58 12.70 -50.00
CA GLN A 789 -8.21 12.29 -50.36
C GLN A 789 -8.16 10.80 -50.67
N ILE A 790 -7.18 10.41 -51.49
CA ILE A 790 -6.90 9.00 -51.80
C ILE A 790 -5.48 8.71 -51.33
N VAL A 791 -5.32 7.65 -50.55
CA VAL A 791 -4.04 7.25 -49.95
C VAL A 791 -3.66 5.83 -50.38
N GLU A 792 -2.43 5.65 -50.86
CA GLU A 792 -1.86 4.33 -51.18
C GLU A 792 -1.01 3.80 -50.03
N ALA A 793 -1.22 2.54 -49.64
CA ALA A 793 -0.41 1.84 -48.64
C ALA A 793 -0.05 0.41 -49.08
N ASP A 794 1.15 -0.06 -48.74
CA ASP A 794 1.54 -1.49 -48.81
C ASP A 794 0.99 -2.27 -47.60
N LEU A 795 0.69 -1.58 -46.49
CA LEU A 795 0.14 -2.18 -45.27
C LEU A 795 -0.81 -1.21 -44.56
N VAL A 796 -1.98 -1.70 -44.16
CA VAL A 796 -2.96 -0.95 -43.36
C VAL A 796 -3.05 -1.54 -41.96
N LEU A 797 -2.83 -0.72 -40.94
CA LEU A 797 -2.91 -1.07 -39.53
C LEU A 797 -4.13 -0.40 -38.89
N TRP A 798 -4.96 -1.16 -38.19
CA TRP A 798 -6.25 -0.71 -37.65
C TRP A 798 -6.25 -0.68 -36.12
N THR A 799 -6.51 0.50 -35.56
CA THR A 799 -6.59 0.71 -34.10
C THR A 799 -7.91 1.38 -33.66
N VAL A 800 -8.89 1.51 -34.57
CA VAL A 800 -10.15 2.21 -34.30
C VAL A 800 -11.21 1.28 -33.73
N GLY A 801 -11.62 1.58 -32.50
CA GLY A 801 -12.80 1.00 -31.86
C GLY A 801 -12.63 -0.46 -31.43
N SER A 802 -13.38 -0.84 -30.40
CA SER A 802 -13.45 -2.22 -29.94
C SER A 802 -14.89 -2.68 -29.73
N LYS A 803 -15.09 -4.00 -29.81
CA LYS A 803 -16.36 -4.70 -29.61
C LYS A 803 -16.18 -5.71 -28.47
N PRO A 804 -16.90 -5.56 -27.34
CA PRO A 804 -16.85 -6.51 -26.23
C PRO A 804 -17.22 -7.93 -26.68
N LEU A 805 -16.59 -8.93 -26.06
CA LEU A 805 -16.70 -10.35 -26.43
C LEU A 805 -17.74 -11.13 -25.60
N LEU A 806 -18.75 -10.46 -25.03
CA LEU A 806 -19.83 -11.15 -24.33
C LEU A 806 -20.69 -11.93 -25.35
N PRO A 807 -20.88 -13.25 -25.18
CA PRO A 807 -21.67 -14.05 -26.11
C PRO A 807 -23.16 -13.75 -25.97
N GLU A 808 -23.93 -14.05 -27.02
CA GLU A 808 -25.39 -13.94 -26.99
C GLU A 808 -25.99 -14.95 -26.01
N VAL A 809 -26.87 -14.49 -25.13
CA VAL A 809 -27.52 -15.32 -24.11
C VAL A 809 -28.76 -15.97 -24.72
N THR A 810 -28.66 -17.26 -25.07
CA THR A 810 -29.82 -18.05 -25.49
C THR A 810 -30.66 -18.45 -24.28
N THR A 811 -31.89 -17.95 -24.18
CA THR A 811 -32.84 -18.36 -23.13
C THR A 811 -33.89 -19.31 -23.70
N SER A 812 -34.16 -20.39 -22.97
CA SER A 812 -35.42 -21.14 -23.11
C SER A 812 -36.44 -20.53 -22.13
N ASP A 813 -37.47 -19.90 -22.69
CA ASP A 813 -38.72 -19.52 -22.02
C ASP A 813 -38.65 -18.64 -20.74
N ARG A 814 -37.91 -17.51 -20.75
CA ARG A 814 -38.32 -16.19 -20.16
C ARG A 814 -37.24 -15.09 -20.33
N PRO A 815 -37.62 -13.79 -20.34
CA PRO A 815 -36.79 -12.71 -20.86
C PRO A 815 -35.99 -11.93 -19.79
N ILE A 816 -35.03 -12.58 -19.11
CA ILE A 816 -33.96 -11.87 -18.37
C ILE A 816 -32.61 -12.43 -18.80
N GLY A 817 -32.15 -12.02 -19.98
CA GLY A 817 -30.75 -12.18 -20.38
C GLY A 817 -29.85 -11.17 -19.66
N LEU A 818 -28.52 -11.36 -19.78
CA LEU A 818 -27.55 -10.42 -19.22
C LEU A 818 -27.87 -8.98 -19.70
N PRO A 819 -28.00 -7.98 -18.82
CA PRO A 819 -28.32 -6.62 -19.22
C PRO A 819 -27.13 -5.99 -19.92
N LEU A 820 -27.16 -5.93 -21.25
CA LEU A 820 -26.10 -5.31 -22.05
C LEU A 820 -26.46 -3.87 -22.42
N ASN A 821 -25.49 -2.96 -22.31
CA ASN A 821 -25.62 -1.61 -22.83
C ASN A 821 -25.52 -1.58 -24.38
N GLY A 822 -25.77 -0.42 -25.00
CA GLY A 822 -25.66 -0.25 -26.47
C GLY A 822 -24.25 -0.41 -27.06
N ARG A 823 -23.24 -0.78 -26.25
CA ARG A 823 -21.89 -1.18 -26.68
C ARG A 823 -21.64 -2.68 -26.55
N GLY A 824 -22.59 -3.46 -26.02
CA GLY A 824 -22.41 -4.89 -25.74
C GLY A 824 -21.70 -5.21 -24.41
N GLN A 825 -21.61 -4.25 -23.49
CA GLN A 825 -20.99 -4.43 -22.16
C GLN A 825 -22.07 -4.72 -21.10
N ALA A 826 -21.78 -5.60 -20.14
CA ALA A 826 -22.72 -5.92 -19.07
C ALA A 826 -22.89 -4.74 -18.10
N GLU A 827 -24.14 -4.37 -17.82
CA GLU A 827 -24.46 -3.34 -16.83
C GLU A 827 -24.23 -3.85 -15.41
N THR A 828 -23.32 -3.19 -14.70
CA THR A 828 -22.99 -3.51 -13.30
C THR A 828 -23.51 -2.46 -12.33
N ASP A 829 -23.62 -2.85 -11.06
CA ASP A 829 -23.65 -1.93 -9.93
C ASP A 829 -22.23 -1.44 -9.56
N GLU A 830 -22.13 -0.62 -8.51
CA GLU A 830 -20.82 -0.15 -8.03
C GLU A 830 -19.98 -1.24 -7.35
N THR A 831 -20.55 -2.39 -7.01
CA THR A 831 -19.83 -3.56 -6.45
C THR A 831 -19.30 -4.52 -7.53
N LEU A 832 -19.41 -4.13 -8.81
CA LEU A 832 -19.05 -4.89 -10.01
C LEU A 832 -19.95 -6.11 -10.28
N ARG A 833 -21.06 -6.27 -9.55
CA ARG A 833 -22.08 -7.30 -9.84
C ARG A 833 -22.92 -6.87 -11.03
N VAL A 834 -23.25 -7.83 -11.89
CA VAL A 834 -24.16 -7.61 -13.01
C VAL A 834 -25.58 -7.43 -12.48
N LYS A 835 -26.29 -6.41 -12.95
CA LYS A 835 -27.65 -6.11 -12.49
C LYS A 835 -28.59 -7.30 -12.73
N GLY A 836 -29.39 -7.67 -11.74
CA GLY A 836 -30.29 -8.82 -11.82
C GLY A 836 -29.61 -10.20 -11.67
N HIS A 837 -28.28 -10.26 -11.63
CA HIS A 837 -27.50 -11.50 -11.55
C HIS A 837 -26.59 -11.47 -10.31
N PRO A 838 -27.12 -11.82 -9.12
CA PRO A 838 -26.43 -11.61 -7.83
C PRO A 838 -25.16 -12.44 -7.66
N ARG A 839 -24.92 -13.47 -8.49
CA ARG A 839 -23.74 -14.34 -8.45
C ARG A 839 -22.79 -14.14 -9.64
N THR A 840 -23.05 -13.13 -10.46
CA THR A 840 -22.26 -12.80 -11.65
C THR A 840 -21.60 -11.44 -11.51
N PHE A 841 -20.28 -11.39 -11.71
CA PHE A 841 -19.49 -10.16 -11.75
C PHE A 841 -19.01 -9.88 -13.17
N ALA A 842 -18.88 -8.62 -13.56
CA ALA A 842 -18.29 -8.23 -14.85
C ALA A 842 -17.24 -7.13 -14.69
N ILE A 843 -16.06 -7.34 -15.29
CA ILE A 843 -14.88 -6.49 -15.15
C ILE A 843 -14.14 -6.28 -16.48
N GLY A 844 -13.24 -5.30 -16.51
CA GLY A 844 -12.56 -4.86 -17.72
C GLY A 844 -13.52 -4.36 -18.80
N ASP A 845 -13.15 -4.54 -20.06
CA ASP A 845 -13.93 -4.04 -21.21
C ASP A 845 -15.32 -4.70 -21.32
N SER A 846 -15.54 -5.84 -20.66
CA SER A 846 -16.84 -6.52 -20.56
C SER A 846 -17.83 -5.80 -19.63
N SER A 847 -17.41 -4.79 -18.87
CA SER A 847 -18.18 -4.11 -17.82
C SER A 847 -18.58 -2.69 -18.19
N ALA A 848 -19.83 -2.30 -17.91
CA ALA A 848 -20.36 -0.95 -18.09
C ALA A 848 -20.41 -0.14 -16.78
N VAL A 849 -19.39 -0.27 -15.93
CA VAL A 849 -19.32 0.46 -14.65
C VAL A 849 -19.20 1.99 -14.87
N LYS A 850 -19.80 2.75 -13.97
CA LYS A 850 -19.80 4.22 -13.98
C LYS A 850 -19.04 4.78 -12.78
N ASP A 851 -18.43 5.96 -12.95
CA ASP A 851 -17.87 6.75 -11.86
C ASP A 851 -18.97 7.45 -11.03
N LYS A 852 -18.56 8.19 -9.98
CA LYS A 852 -19.48 8.94 -9.11
C LYS A 852 -20.25 10.04 -9.85
N GLN A 853 -19.78 10.45 -11.02
CA GLN A 853 -20.38 11.47 -11.89
C GLN A 853 -21.30 10.84 -12.94
N GLY A 854 -21.48 9.51 -12.93
CA GLY A 854 -22.33 8.77 -13.86
C GLY A 854 -21.70 8.51 -15.23
N LYS A 855 -20.43 8.88 -15.43
CA LYS A 855 -19.70 8.64 -16.69
C LYS A 855 -19.18 7.21 -16.71
N LEU A 856 -19.32 6.52 -17.86
CA LEU A 856 -18.74 5.19 -18.06
C LEU A 856 -17.21 5.27 -17.96
N LEU A 857 -16.61 4.34 -17.21
CA LEU A 857 -15.16 4.21 -17.17
C LEU A 857 -14.60 3.76 -18.53
N PRO A 858 -13.38 4.18 -18.90
CA PRO A 858 -12.75 3.75 -20.14
C PRO A 858 -12.28 2.28 -20.04
N GLY A 859 -12.42 1.54 -21.15
CA GLY A 859 -11.85 0.20 -21.27
C GLY A 859 -10.33 0.26 -21.33
N THR A 860 -9.66 0.12 -20.19
CA THR A 860 -8.20 0.16 -20.08
C THR A 860 -7.70 -0.93 -19.15
N ALA A 861 -6.45 -1.38 -19.38
CA ALA A 861 -5.78 -2.32 -18.49
C ALA A 861 -5.68 -1.81 -17.03
N GLN A 862 -5.58 -0.50 -16.81
CA GLN A 862 -5.54 0.10 -15.47
C GLN A 862 -6.88 -0.05 -14.73
N VAL A 863 -8.01 0.17 -15.42
CA VAL A 863 -9.35 -0.05 -14.88
C VAL A 863 -9.57 -1.54 -14.60
N ALA A 864 -9.28 -2.40 -15.58
CA ALA A 864 -9.44 -3.86 -15.46
C ALA A 864 -8.61 -4.46 -14.30
N PHE A 865 -7.36 -4.02 -14.14
CA PHE A 865 -6.46 -4.45 -13.07
C PHE A 865 -6.99 -4.02 -11.68
N GLN A 866 -7.42 -2.76 -11.51
CA GLN A 866 -8.01 -2.32 -10.24
C GLN A 866 -9.35 -3.01 -9.95
N GLN A 867 -10.16 -3.29 -10.98
CA GLN A 867 -11.41 -4.05 -10.82
C GLN A 867 -11.15 -5.49 -10.38
N ALA A 868 -10.06 -6.13 -10.81
CA ALA A 868 -9.73 -7.50 -10.44
C ALA A 868 -9.53 -7.69 -8.93
N ASP A 869 -8.86 -6.74 -8.27
CA ASP A 869 -8.69 -6.75 -6.80
C ASP A 869 -10.04 -6.66 -6.07
N PHE A 870 -10.92 -5.75 -6.52
CA PHE A 870 -12.26 -5.58 -5.96
C PHE A 870 -13.17 -6.77 -6.27
N ALA A 871 -13.07 -7.38 -7.46
CA ALA A 871 -13.84 -8.56 -7.82
C ALA A 871 -13.41 -9.79 -6.99
N GLY A 872 -12.10 -10.00 -6.82
CA GLY A 872 -11.57 -11.06 -5.96
C GLY A 872 -12.01 -10.89 -4.49
N TRP A 873 -11.97 -9.65 -3.97
CA TRP A 873 -12.47 -9.36 -2.63
C TRP A 873 -14.00 -9.49 -2.52
N ASN A 874 -14.76 -9.03 -3.51
CA ASN A 874 -16.22 -9.08 -3.46
C ASN A 874 -16.76 -10.51 -3.65
N LEU A 875 -16.06 -11.37 -4.40
CA LEU A 875 -16.33 -12.81 -4.41
C LEU A 875 -16.05 -13.44 -3.04
N TRP A 876 -14.92 -13.10 -2.42
CA TRP A 876 -14.62 -13.54 -1.05
C TRP A 876 -15.69 -13.08 -0.06
N ALA A 877 -16.09 -11.81 -0.10
CA ALA A 877 -17.13 -11.27 0.77
C ALA A 877 -18.48 -11.96 0.52
N ALA A 878 -18.88 -12.16 -0.75
CA ALA A 878 -20.13 -12.81 -1.11
C ALA A 878 -20.18 -14.29 -0.67
N ILE A 879 -19.08 -15.04 -0.82
CA ILE A 879 -18.97 -16.44 -0.35
C ILE A 879 -18.93 -16.51 1.19
N ASN A 880 -18.45 -15.46 1.86
CA ASN A 880 -18.36 -15.37 3.32
C ASN A 880 -19.54 -14.62 3.97
N ASP A 881 -20.61 -14.33 3.22
CA ASP A 881 -21.82 -13.66 3.71
C ASP A 881 -21.53 -12.26 4.32
N ARG A 882 -20.54 -11.56 3.77
CA ARG A 882 -20.10 -10.21 4.19
C ARG A 882 -20.55 -9.12 3.18
N PRO A 883 -20.67 -7.85 3.62
CA PRO A 883 -20.95 -6.72 2.72
C PRO A 883 -19.89 -6.58 1.61
N LEU A 884 -20.33 -6.21 0.40
CA LEU A 884 -19.44 -5.97 -0.73
C LEU A 884 -18.90 -4.54 -0.73
N LEU A 885 -17.68 -4.37 -1.23
CA LEU A 885 -17.04 -3.06 -1.36
C LEU A 885 -17.44 -2.39 -2.69
N PRO A 886 -17.82 -1.10 -2.67
CA PRO A 886 -18.03 -0.34 -3.89
C PRO A 886 -16.70 0.00 -4.55
N PHE A 887 -16.53 -0.39 -5.81
CA PHE A 887 -15.41 -0.05 -6.66
C PHE A 887 -15.32 1.47 -6.86
N ARG A 888 -14.11 2.01 -6.64
CA ARG A 888 -13.77 3.41 -6.84
C ARG A 888 -12.45 3.48 -7.61
N PHE A 889 -12.55 3.67 -8.93
CA PHE A 889 -11.39 3.81 -9.80
C PHE A 889 -10.50 4.97 -9.36
N GLN A 890 -9.20 4.71 -9.29
CA GLN A 890 -8.16 5.72 -9.08
C GLN A 890 -7.37 5.87 -10.38
N ASN A 891 -7.55 6.98 -11.08
CA ASN A 891 -6.64 7.32 -12.18
C ASN A 891 -5.24 7.55 -11.58
N LEU A 892 -4.23 6.78 -12.00
CA LEU A 892 -2.84 6.90 -11.55
C LEU A 892 -1.96 7.70 -12.54
N GLY A 893 -2.56 8.25 -13.60
CA GLY A 893 -1.87 8.86 -14.73
C GLY A 893 -1.78 7.93 -15.93
N GLU A 894 -1.27 8.51 -17.03
CA GLU A 894 -1.23 7.90 -18.36
C GLU A 894 0.22 7.78 -18.85
N MET A 895 0.50 6.71 -19.60
CA MET A 895 1.84 6.37 -20.09
C MET A 895 1.75 5.86 -21.53
N MET A 896 2.72 6.20 -22.38
CA MET A 896 2.87 5.64 -23.73
C MET A 896 4.32 5.46 -24.12
N THR A 897 4.59 4.50 -25.00
CA THR A 897 5.89 4.37 -25.68
C THR A 897 5.88 5.12 -27.01
N LEU A 898 6.99 5.76 -27.35
CA LEU A 898 7.16 6.54 -28.58
C LEU A 898 8.32 5.96 -29.39
N GLY A 899 8.27 4.65 -29.66
CA GLY A 899 9.42 3.86 -30.12
C GLY A 899 10.28 3.34 -28.96
N ARG A 900 11.55 3.03 -29.27
CA ARG A 900 12.45 2.24 -28.44
C ARG A 900 13.05 2.99 -27.26
N TYR A 901 13.43 4.26 -27.44
CA TYR A 901 14.13 5.03 -26.40
C TYR A 901 13.34 6.22 -25.88
N ASP A 902 12.19 6.53 -26.48
CA ASP A 902 11.29 7.61 -26.06
C ASP A 902 10.00 7.05 -25.47
N ALA A 903 9.49 7.70 -24.42
CA ALA A 903 8.16 7.48 -23.87
C ALA A 903 7.68 8.77 -23.19
N ALA A 904 6.40 8.85 -22.88
CA ALA A 904 5.84 9.93 -22.08
C ALA A 904 5.02 9.36 -20.91
N ILE A 905 5.17 9.95 -19.72
CA ILE A 905 4.42 9.62 -18.51
C ILE A 905 3.91 10.91 -17.87
N THR A 906 2.61 11.01 -17.65
CA THR A 906 1.97 12.06 -16.84
C THR A 906 1.26 11.42 -15.66
N PRO A 907 1.86 11.41 -14.44
CA PRO A 907 1.17 10.93 -13.25
C PRO A 907 0.02 11.88 -12.86
N SER A 908 -1.13 11.33 -12.47
CA SER A 908 -2.30 12.10 -12.04
C SER A 908 -2.17 12.73 -10.65
N PHE A 909 -1.22 12.25 -9.85
CA PHE A 909 -1.06 12.57 -8.43
C PHE A 909 0.05 13.60 -8.15
N ILE A 910 0.76 14.06 -9.18
CA ILE A 910 1.71 15.18 -9.11
C ILE A 910 1.35 16.15 -10.23
N GLU A 911 0.72 17.27 -9.88
CA GLU A 911 0.29 18.27 -10.84
C GLU A 911 1.50 18.87 -11.58
N GLY A 912 1.38 19.03 -12.91
CA GLY A 912 2.43 19.60 -13.76
C GLY A 912 3.62 18.68 -14.08
N LEU A 913 3.77 17.52 -13.44
CA LEU A 913 4.86 16.60 -13.76
C LEU A 913 4.58 15.84 -15.06
N THR A 914 5.53 15.82 -15.98
CA THR A 914 5.57 14.87 -17.11
C THR A 914 7.01 14.43 -17.33
N LEU A 915 7.24 13.12 -17.43
CA LEU A 915 8.55 12.53 -17.74
C LEU A 915 8.57 12.10 -19.21
N GLU A 916 9.49 12.67 -19.99
CA GLU A 916 9.63 12.41 -21.42
C GLU A 916 10.92 11.65 -21.75
N GLY A 917 11.00 11.15 -22.99
CA GLY A 917 12.21 10.58 -23.58
C GLY A 917 12.74 9.35 -22.82
N PRO A 918 14.06 9.17 -22.72
CA PRO A 918 14.68 8.01 -22.05
C PRO A 918 14.35 7.90 -20.55
N VAL A 919 14.11 9.03 -19.87
CA VAL A 919 13.71 9.04 -18.46
C VAL A 919 12.27 8.54 -18.33
N GLY A 920 11.36 9.02 -19.17
CA GLY A 920 10.02 8.48 -19.31
C GLY A 920 10.02 6.99 -19.66
N HIS A 921 10.89 6.56 -20.58
CA HIS A 921 10.98 5.15 -20.98
C HIS A 921 11.38 4.26 -19.80
N THR A 922 12.44 4.64 -19.09
CA THR A 922 12.95 3.89 -17.93
C THR A 922 11.90 3.80 -16.82
N ALA A 923 11.24 4.91 -16.48
CA ALA A 923 10.18 4.95 -15.49
C ALA A 923 8.97 4.07 -15.89
N ARG A 924 8.60 4.04 -17.18
CA ARG A 924 7.49 3.24 -17.73
C ARG A 924 7.80 1.75 -17.61
N LYS A 925 9.02 1.34 -17.97
CA LYS A 925 9.48 -0.05 -17.84
C LYS A 925 9.47 -0.49 -16.36
N ILE A 926 9.97 0.33 -15.43
CA ILE A 926 9.90 0.03 -13.98
C ILE A 926 8.44 -0.11 -13.52
N ALA A 927 7.56 0.81 -13.90
CA ALA A 927 6.14 0.77 -13.53
C ALA A 927 5.40 -0.46 -14.10
N TYR A 928 5.77 -0.93 -15.29
CA TYR A 928 5.22 -2.16 -15.88
C TYR A 928 5.83 -3.43 -15.31
N LEU A 929 7.12 -3.45 -14.99
CA LEU A 929 7.76 -4.56 -14.29
C LEU A 929 7.04 -4.86 -12.97
N LEU A 930 6.74 -3.81 -12.18
CA LEU A 930 5.96 -3.92 -10.94
C LEU A 930 4.50 -4.39 -11.13
N ARG A 931 3.96 -4.35 -12.35
CA ARG A 931 2.58 -4.78 -12.66
C ARG A 931 2.45 -6.18 -13.25
N LEU A 932 3.56 -6.84 -13.63
CA LEU A 932 3.52 -8.21 -14.16
C LEU A 932 2.89 -9.20 -13.15
N PRO A 933 2.26 -10.30 -13.61
CA PRO A 933 1.33 -11.08 -12.79
C PRO A 933 1.95 -11.73 -11.54
N THR A 934 3.09 -12.41 -11.67
CA THR A 934 3.71 -13.16 -10.56
C THR A 934 5.12 -12.67 -10.22
N ASP A 935 5.53 -12.82 -8.95
CA ASP A 935 6.84 -12.41 -8.46
C ASP A 935 7.98 -13.13 -9.22
N GLU A 936 7.83 -14.42 -9.50
CA GLU A 936 8.81 -15.20 -10.28
C GLU A 936 8.97 -14.64 -11.70
N HIS A 937 7.87 -14.30 -12.37
CA HIS A 937 7.90 -13.69 -13.70
C HIS A 937 8.54 -12.30 -13.67
N ARG A 938 8.25 -11.49 -12.64
CA ARG A 938 8.90 -10.18 -12.42
C ARG A 938 10.42 -10.30 -12.31
N VAL A 939 10.91 -11.26 -11.52
CA VAL A 939 12.35 -11.47 -11.35
C VAL A 939 12.99 -11.93 -12.66
N LYS A 940 12.37 -12.89 -13.38
CA LYS A 940 12.87 -13.36 -14.67
C LYS A 940 12.97 -12.23 -15.71
N VAL A 941 11.90 -11.45 -15.88
CA VAL A 941 11.86 -10.33 -16.83
C VAL A 941 12.83 -9.22 -16.43
N GLY A 942 12.92 -8.88 -15.13
CA GLY A 942 13.85 -7.87 -14.63
C GLY A 942 15.31 -8.23 -14.90
N ILE A 943 15.70 -9.50 -14.69
CA ILE A 943 17.05 -9.99 -15.03
C ILE A 943 17.28 -9.93 -16.54
N SER A 944 16.30 -10.33 -17.35
CA SER A 944 16.41 -10.29 -18.82
C SER A 944 16.62 -8.87 -19.35
N TRP A 945 15.81 -7.90 -18.89
CA TRP A 945 15.94 -6.51 -19.28
C TRP A 945 17.28 -5.90 -18.85
N LEU A 946 17.77 -6.20 -17.64
CA LEU A 946 19.11 -5.79 -17.19
C LEU A 946 20.22 -6.37 -18.09
N ALA A 947 20.11 -7.64 -18.48
CA ALA A 947 21.06 -8.27 -19.39
C ALA A 947 21.04 -7.64 -20.78
N LYS A 948 19.86 -7.37 -21.34
CA LYS A 948 19.69 -6.67 -22.63
C LYS A 948 20.30 -5.27 -22.59
N SER A 949 20.00 -4.46 -21.56
CA SER A 949 20.58 -3.12 -21.40
C SER A 949 22.11 -3.15 -21.27
N ALA A 950 22.68 -4.15 -20.60
CA ALA A 950 24.13 -4.33 -20.53
C ALA A 950 24.74 -4.65 -21.90
N VAL A 951 24.13 -5.54 -22.68
CA VAL A 951 24.57 -5.87 -24.05
C VAL A 951 24.46 -4.64 -24.96
N GLU A 952 23.33 -3.95 -24.98
CA GLU A 952 23.16 -2.72 -25.78
C GLU A 952 24.20 -1.65 -25.41
N SER A 953 24.47 -1.46 -24.11
CA SER A 953 25.50 -0.51 -23.65
C SER A 953 26.90 -0.87 -24.18
N THR A 954 27.27 -2.15 -24.21
CA THR A 954 28.54 -2.58 -24.79
C THR A 954 28.60 -2.44 -26.31
N ALA A 955 27.49 -2.67 -27.01
CA ALA A 955 27.39 -2.48 -28.46
C ALA A 955 27.46 -0.99 -28.86
N LEU A 956 26.81 -0.10 -28.09
CA LEU A 956 26.87 1.36 -28.28
C LEU A 956 28.29 1.90 -28.06
N LEU A 957 29.00 1.39 -27.04
CA LEU A 957 30.42 1.70 -26.84
C LEU A 957 31.26 1.20 -28.02
N GLN A 958 31.06 -0.04 -28.48
CA GLN A 958 31.80 -0.58 -29.64
C GLN A 958 31.54 0.21 -30.93
N ASP A 959 30.29 0.58 -31.24
CA ASP A 959 29.95 1.38 -32.42
C ASP A 959 30.51 2.81 -32.31
N THR A 960 30.51 3.41 -31.11
CA THR A 960 31.16 4.71 -30.85
C THR A 960 32.68 4.64 -31.05
N PHE A 961 33.34 3.62 -30.51
CA PHE A 961 34.77 3.38 -30.74
C PHE A 961 35.06 3.10 -32.22
N THR A 962 34.21 2.33 -32.91
CA THR A 962 34.38 2.02 -34.33
C THR A 962 34.22 3.26 -35.20
N LYS A 963 33.24 4.13 -34.91
CA LYS A 963 33.06 5.43 -35.59
C LYS A 963 34.19 6.42 -35.30
N MET A 964 34.76 6.42 -34.10
CA MET A 964 35.99 7.19 -33.82
C MET A 964 37.21 6.64 -34.56
N LEU A 965 37.31 5.33 -34.78
CA LEU A 965 38.41 4.69 -35.48
C LEU A 965 38.27 4.74 -37.02
N SER A 966 37.05 4.80 -37.55
CA SER A 966 36.77 4.97 -38.98
C SER A 966 36.71 6.45 -39.41
N GLY A 967 36.86 7.40 -38.48
CA GLY A 967 36.94 8.84 -38.72
C GLY A 967 38.37 9.33 -38.94
N SER A 968 39.15 8.59 -39.72
CA SER A 968 40.57 8.83 -40.06
C SER A 968 40.78 8.77 -41.58
#